data_AF-A0A078A596-F1
#
_entry.id   AF-A0A078A596-F1
#
_cell.length_a   1.000
_cell.length_b   1.000
_cell.length_c   1.000
_cell.angle_alpha   90.00
_cell.angle_beta   90.00
_cell.angle_gamma   90.00
#
_symmetry.space_group_name_H-M   'P 1'
#
loop_
_entity.id
_entity.type
_entity.pdbx_description
1 polymer ?
#
loop_
_entity_poly.entity_id
_entity_poly.type
_entity_poly.pdbx_seq_one_letter_code
_entity_poly.pdbx_strand_id
1 'polypeptide(L)'
;MITPGFVDPHTHIFPPKDRSNEFTMRVNKTYQEIAAAGGGILSSVRACREATLEQIYERNKQSVQRFILNGTTTVEIKSGYGLDTENEIKLLQVIQRLKEEYKDYIDIVPTFLGAHAFPPEYKEKRDDYVELICKEMIPEVAKLNIAEYCDVFCENGYFSAEQAERLLLVARDHGMNLRLHADEFEDSRAAELAGKLKAHSADHLMAISDAGIMALAQNGVVATMLPGTTIYLGKNSFAPARKLINAGCRVALASDHNPGSSVFNCQPMMMNFAMTYGKMLVEEAFQGITRNSAIALGRHNVGIIDEGAEADLLVWNGIDSLAQIPYYHYECSQFISHTIKRGSMYQKLAEEITQRVKFDSQNRIANIPERPPLEPQFDHAPKRQHTLTENQKELAIKNHLKYFTKDLHPQLSEIFKNELEDYGHIYMFNYMPKAHLEAMPFEYIPGKTKEARAMIHMILNNLDPKVAQFPQELITYGSNGAVFSNWGQFQITLKYLQQMSENQCLHMNSGHPTGLWPKLSKSSPSAVISNGMMIPIFSDIENFNNLYALGVTMYGQMTAGSWMYIGPQGIIHGTAITVAQASKLQNPSNPSLKGKVFLTSGLGGMSGAQPKATTIGGGICVVGEINAKALNKRHEQGYLDEKFTDLDQLIARVRVAKQNKEAISIGYAGNVVDLWEKFADSDVDVELGSDQSSLHNPFNGGYYPQGMSVDEANQLMISNPKVFKEKVQESLRRQISAINKLVKKSNMYFFDYGNAFLYEAGKANADVYLADGTPRYKSYIEDILGPEYFDCGFGPYRWVCTSGDQEELFYTDQIAHKVLEEQLAVSEPEIHQQIISNMLWIKDAKKNKMTVGSQARILYSDTDGRIECAVRMNRAIKEGKIRAPIVIGRDHHDVSGTDAPLRETSNIYDGSSLTADMAIQNVIGDAMRGATWVSIHNGGGTGWGKATNGGFGMVLDGSEEAEQRARQMLFWDVSNGLTRRARAGNANAMRTITKLQKKYRINENDGYFPFIPQL
;
A
#
# COMPACT_ATOMS: atom_id res chain seq x y z
N MET A 1 26.02 7.65 13.40
CA MET A 1 26.17 6.85 14.64
C MET A 1 24.95 5.93 14.81
N ILE A 2 25.06 4.81 15.54
CA ILE A 2 23.91 3.97 15.93
C ILE A 2 23.83 3.90 17.45
N THR A 3 22.63 4.02 18.02
CA THR A 3 22.37 3.90 19.46
C THR A 3 21.16 3.02 19.73
N PRO A 4 20.95 2.55 20.98
CA PRO A 4 19.67 1.97 21.34
C PRO A 4 18.51 2.96 21.14
N GLY A 5 17.32 2.42 20.91
CA GLY A 5 16.05 3.15 20.99
C GLY A 5 15.83 3.77 22.35
N PHE A 6 15.22 4.95 22.39
CA PHE A 6 14.88 5.60 23.66
C PHE A 6 13.72 4.91 24.35
N VAL A 7 13.71 4.99 25.69
CA VAL A 7 12.66 4.45 26.54
C VAL A 7 12.15 5.57 27.44
N ASP A 8 10.85 5.82 27.39
CA ASP A 8 10.17 6.79 28.26
C ASP A 8 9.32 6.06 29.31
N PRO A 9 9.78 5.98 30.57
CA PRO A 9 9.17 5.13 31.58
C PRO A 9 8.09 5.86 32.37
N HIS A 10 7.67 7.06 31.96
CA HIS A 10 6.61 7.79 32.65
C HIS A 10 5.90 8.83 31.75
N THR A 11 4.71 8.48 31.25
CA THR A 11 3.81 9.42 30.57
C THR A 11 2.36 9.17 30.96
N HIS A 12 1.46 10.09 30.62
CA HIS A 12 0.03 9.99 30.92
C HIS A 12 -0.81 10.15 29.64
N ILE A 13 -2.05 9.67 29.68
CA ILE A 13 -3.02 9.98 28.62
C ILE A 13 -3.21 11.50 28.48
N PHE A 14 -3.11 12.02 27.27
CA PHE A 14 -3.40 13.41 26.96
C PHE A 14 -4.91 13.58 26.71
N PRO A 15 -5.63 14.44 27.47
CA PRO A 15 -7.05 14.70 27.26
C PRO A 15 -7.33 15.37 25.90
N PRO A 16 -8.52 15.18 25.31
CA PRO A 16 -8.89 15.83 24.04
C PRO A 16 -8.93 17.35 24.08
N LYS A 17 -9.24 17.95 25.23
CA LYS A 17 -9.25 19.40 25.44
C LYS A 17 -7.89 19.88 25.94
N ASP A 18 -7.33 20.94 25.34
CA ASP A 18 -6.05 21.51 25.76
C ASP A 18 -6.17 22.32 27.07
N ARG A 19 -5.03 22.52 27.74
CA ARG A 19 -4.92 23.32 28.98
C ARG A 19 -4.01 24.54 28.79
N SER A 20 -3.88 25.05 27.57
CA SER A 20 -3.03 26.21 27.26
C SER A 20 -3.44 27.46 28.05
N ASN A 21 -4.75 27.66 28.27
CA ASN A 21 -5.27 28.75 29.11
C ASN A 21 -4.72 28.70 30.55
N GLU A 22 -4.53 27.50 31.12
CA GLU A 22 -3.99 27.37 32.47
C GLU A 22 -2.50 27.76 32.52
N PHE A 23 -1.74 27.47 31.47
CA PHE A 23 -0.36 27.94 31.35
C PHE A 23 -0.29 29.47 31.42
N THR A 24 -1.19 30.18 30.73
CA THR A 24 -1.30 31.64 30.83
C THR A 24 -1.68 32.10 32.24
N MET A 25 -2.59 31.40 32.91
CA MET A 25 -3.00 31.76 34.27
C MET A 25 -1.87 31.60 35.29
N ARG A 26 -1.00 30.60 35.14
CA ARG A 26 0.13 30.33 36.07
C ARG A 26 1.12 31.48 36.19
N VAL A 27 1.16 32.37 35.20
CA VAL A 27 2.01 33.56 35.27
C VAL A 27 1.62 34.46 36.44
N ASN A 28 0.33 34.56 36.76
CA ASN A 28 -0.19 35.53 37.74
C ASN A 28 -1.19 34.96 38.76
N LYS A 29 -1.47 33.64 38.74
CA LYS A 29 -2.43 32.99 39.65
C LYS A 29 -1.80 31.80 40.35
N THR A 30 -2.18 31.62 41.62
CA THR A 30 -1.84 30.45 42.41
C THR A 30 -2.57 29.20 41.91
N TYR A 31 -2.05 28.02 42.26
CA TYR A 31 -2.69 26.75 41.90
C TYR A 31 -4.13 26.65 42.44
N GLN A 32 -4.39 27.18 43.64
CA GLN A 32 -5.72 27.23 44.24
C GLN A 32 -6.69 28.11 43.45
N GLU A 33 -6.24 29.27 42.95
CA GLU A 33 -7.06 30.15 42.11
C GLU A 33 -7.34 29.55 40.73
N ILE A 34 -6.38 28.80 40.17
CA ILE A 34 -6.56 28.07 38.91
C ILE A 34 -7.57 26.93 39.09
N ALA A 35 -7.46 26.16 40.18
CA ALA A 35 -8.43 25.12 40.51
C ALA A 35 -9.83 25.70 40.78
N ALA A 36 -9.93 26.84 41.48
CA ALA A 36 -11.19 27.54 41.72
C ALA A 36 -11.84 28.08 40.43
N ALA A 37 -11.03 28.45 39.42
CA ALA A 37 -11.50 28.80 38.08
C ALA A 37 -11.88 27.60 37.20
N GLY A 38 -11.91 26.39 37.76
CA GLY A 38 -12.23 25.15 37.06
C GLY A 38 -11.05 24.50 36.33
N GLY A 39 -9.82 24.95 36.55
CA GLY A 39 -8.60 24.32 36.02
C GLY A 39 -8.11 23.13 36.84
N GLY A 40 -6.84 22.74 36.66
CA GLY A 40 -6.20 21.65 37.42
C GLY A 40 -6.51 20.25 36.85
N ILE A 41 -6.13 19.20 37.58
CA ILE A 41 -6.38 17.81 37.16
C ILE A 41 -7.87 17.53 36.92
N LEU A 42 -8.75 18.17 37.68
CA LEU A 42 -10.21 18.02 37.54
C LEU A 42 -10.73 18.52 36.17
N SER A 43 -10.04 19.45 35.50
CA SER A 43 -10.40 19.87 34.15
C SER A 43 -10.12 18.76 33.12
N SER A 44 -8.96 18.11 33.25
CA SER A 44 -8.59 16.91 32.47
C SER A 44 -9.55 15.76 32.72
N VAL A 45 -9.96 15.53 33.98
CA VAL A 45 -10.92 14.47 34.33
C VAL A 45 -12.26 14.69 33.64
N ARG A 46 -12.84 15.90 33.73
CA ARG A 46 -14.09 16.21 33.03
C ARG A 46 -13.97 16.02 31.51
N ALA A 47 -12.87 16.48 30.92
CA ALA A 47 -12.64 16.32 29.49
C ALA A 47 -12.56 14.85 29.04
N CYS A 48 -11.91 13.98 29.83
CA CYS A 48 -11.84 12.55 29.54
C CYS A 48 -13.17 11.82 29.78
N ARG A 49 -13.91 12.18 30.85
CA ARG A 49 -15.24 11.60 31.11
C ARG A 49 -16.25 11.95 30.02
N GLU A 50 -16.29 13.20 29.58
CA GLU A 50 -17.17 13.69 28.50
C GLU A 50 -16.83 13.13 27.11
N ALA A 51 -15.55 12.82 26.87
CA ALA A 51 -15.09 12.37 25.57
C ALA A 51 -15.42 10.89 25.30
N THR A 52 -15.71 10.60 24.04
CA THR A 52 -15.81 9.23 23.53
C THR A 52 -14.42 8.57 23.48
N LEU A 53 -14.38 7.24 23.49
CA LEU A 53 -13.16 6.45 23.31
C LEU A 53 -12.41 6.90 22.04
N GLU A 54 -13.12 7.11 20.93
CA GLU A 54 -12.53 7.51 19.65
C GLU A 54 -11.82 8.86 19.72
N GLN A 55 -12.43 9.85 20.39
CA GLN A 55 -11.83 11.18 20.53
C GLN A 55 -10.54 11.15 21.37
N ILE A 56 -10.50 10.33 22.41
CA ILE A 56 -9.31 10.16 23.26
C ILE A 56 -8.22 9.43 22.47
N TYR A 57 -8.59 8.38 21.73
CA TYR A 57 -7.70 7.65 20.86
C TYR A 57 -7.07 8.56 19.80
N GLU A 58 -7.85 9.32 19.03
CA GLU A 58 -7.34 10.22 17.98
C GLU A 58 -6.39 11.29 18.53
N ARG A 59 -6.66 11.81 19.74
CA ARG A 59 -5.76 12.76 20.40
C ARG A 59 -4.41 12.14 20.75
N ASN A 60 -4.43 10.94 21.32
CA ASN A 60 -3.23 10.26 21.83
C ASN A 60 -2.42 9.56 20.73
N LYS A 61 -3.08 9.16 19.63
CA LYS A 61 -2.45 8.73 18.39
C LYS A 61 -1.37 9.71 17.92
N GLN A 62 -1.68 11.00 17.94
CA GLN A 62 -0.73 12.06 17.57
C GLN A 62 0.48 12.13 18.53
N SER A 63 0.27 11.87 19.83
CA SER A 63 1.37 11.83 20.80
C SER A 63 2.27 10.61 20.57
N VAL A 64 1.69 9.43 20.34
CA VAL A 64 2.44 8.20 20.00
C VAL A 64 3.29 8.39 18.74
N GLN A 65 2.72 8.97 17.68
CA GLN A 65 3.47 9.28 16.45
C GLN A 65 4.67 10.21 16.72
N ARG A 66 4.51 11.20 17.59
CA ARG A 66 5.62 12.10 17.96
C ARG A 66 6.69 11.40 18.79
N PHE A 67 6.31 10.50 19.70
CA PHE A 67 7.29 9.68 20.43
C PHE A 67 8.16 8.86 19.48
N ILE A 68 7.55 8.22 18.47
CA ILE A 68 8.24 7.43 17.45
C ILE A 68 9.20 8.31 16.64
N LEU A 69 8.73 9.48 16.17
CA LEU A 69 9.55 10.44 15.41
C LEU A 69 10.73 10.98 16.22
N ASN A 70 10.58 11.08 17.54
CA ASN A 70 11.64 11.50 18.46
C ASN A 70 12.56 10.34 18.91
N GLY A 71 12.43 9.14 18.32
CA GLY A 71 13.30 8.00 18.59
C GLY A 71 12.89 7.13 19.79
N THR A 72 11.67 7.30 20.30
CA THR A 72 11.16 6.45 21.39
C THR A 72 10.66 5.13 20.82
N THR A 73 11.18 4.03 21.36
CA THR A 73 10.86 2.65 20.93
C THR A 73 10.09 1.87 21.99
N THR A 74 10.05 2.39 23.22
CA THR A 74 9.26 1.86 24.33
C THR A 74 8.76 3.02 25.19
N VAL A 75 7.46 3.04 25.51
CA VAL A 75 6.83 4.10 26.31
C VAL A 75 5.83 3.53 27.29
N GLU A 76 5.81 4.04 28.52
CA GLU A 76 4.71 3.81 29.44
C GLU A 76 3.61 4.85 29.25
N ILE A 77 2.35 4.42 29.20
CA ILE A 77 1.20 5.33 29.20
C ILE A 77 0.28 4.99 30.36
N LYS A 78 0.08 5.97 31.25
CA LYS A 78 -0.80 5.86 32.41
C LYS A 78 -2.20 6.34 32.12
N SER A 79 -3.18 5.70 32.77
CA SER A 79 -4.54 6.21 32.91
C SER A 79 -4.58 7.36 33.94
N GLY A 80 -5.62 7.47 34.78
CA GLY A 80 -5.63 8.42 35.91
C GLY A 80 -6.30 9.76 35.64
N TYR A 81 -6.97 9.91 34.50
CA TYR A 81 -7.91 11.00 34.25
C TYR A 81 -9.37 10.52 34.20
N GLY A 82 -9.65 9.25 34.53
CA GLY A 82 -11.00 8.72 34.64
C GLY A 82 -11.56 8.90 36.06
N LEU A 83 -10.78 8.54 37.08
CA LEU A 83 -11.11 8.58 38.51
C LEU A 83 -12.46 7.93 38.89
N ASP A 84 -12.95 7.03 38.05
CA ASP A 84 -14.07 6.12 38.29
C ASP A 84 -13.85 4.85 37.46
N THR A 85 -14.55 3.76 37.79
CA THR A 85 -14.33 2.44 37.18
C THR A 85 -14.53 2.47 35.67
N GLU A 86 -15.64 3.05 35.20
CA GLU A 86 -16.00 3.08 33.78
C GLU A 86 -14.97 3.83 32.94
N ASN A 87 -14.57 5.03 33.38
CA ASN A 87 -13.70 5.90 32.62
C ASN A 87 -12.23 5.48 32.72
N GLU A 88 -11.77 4.91 33.83
CA GLU A 88 -10.42 4.33 33.90
C GLU A 88 -10.28 3.13 32.94
N ILE A 89 -11.29 2.25 32.88
CA ILE A 89 -11.33 1.17 31.90
C ILE A 89 -11.34 1.72 30.47
N LYS A 90 -12.14 2.76 30.19
CA LYS A 90 -12.16 3.43 28.88
C LYS A 90 -10.77 3.95 28.47
N LEU A 91 -10.03 4.57 29.39
CA LEU A 91 -8.68 5.06 29.13
C LEU A 91 -7.70 3.90 28.86
N LEU A 92 -7.76 2.83 29.65
CA LEU A 92 -6.92 1.65 29.44
C LEU A 92 -7.24 0.94 28.12
N GLN A 93 -8.51 0.90 27.70
CA GLN A 93 -8.89 0.38 26.37
C GLN A 93 -8.30 1.22 25.22
N VAL A 94 -8.24 2.55 25.38
CA VAL A 94 -7.53 3.40 24.41
C VAL A 94 -6.05 3.03 24.35
N ILE A 95 -5.41 2.83 25.51
CA ILE A 95 -3.99 2.44 25.57
C ILE A 95 -3.77 1.09 24.88
N GLN A 96 -4.66 0.10 25.11
CA GLN A 96 -4.59 -1.20 24.44
C GLN A 96 -4.75 -1.10 22.92
N ARG A 97 -5.68 -0.26 22.45
CA ARG A 97 -5.83 -0.01 21.00
C ARG A 97 -4.58 0.62 20.40
N LEU A 98 -4.00 1.62 21.06
CA LEU A 98 -2.74 2.23 20.63
C LEU A 98 -1.59 1.20 20.60
N LYS A 99 -1.51 0.34 21.62
CA LYS A 99 -0.53 -0.73 21.71
C LYS A 99 -0.61 -1.68 20.52
N GLU A 100 -1.82 -2.13 20.16
CA GLU A 100 -2.01 -3.06 19.05
C GLU A 100 -1.72 -2.42 17.68
N GLU A 101 -2.17 -1.18 17.46
CA GLU A 101 -1.99 -0.49 16.18
C GLU A 101 -0.53 -0.11 15.90
N TYR A 102 0.23 0.24 16.94
CA TYR A 102 1.61 0.71 16.81
C TYR A 102 2.67 -0.31 17.23
N LYS A 103 2.29 -1.59 17.44
CA LYS A 103 3.19 -2.65 17.95
C LYS A 103 4.48 -2.87 17.15
N ASP A 104 4.47 -2.53 15.87
CA ASP A 104 5.62 -2.66 14.96
C ASP A 104 6.55 -1.44 14.99
N TYR A 105 6.16 -0.36 15.69
CA TYR A 105 6.90 0.90 15.75
C TYR A 105 7.32 1.27 17.18
N ILE A 106 6.54 0.91 18.19
CA ILE A 106 6.78 1.24 19.61
C ILE A 106 6.14 0.20 20.52
N ASP A 107 6.81 -0.15 21.61
CA ASP A 107 6.21 -0.95 22.69
C ASP A 107 5.52 -0.03 23.70
N ILE A 108 4.23 -0.28 23.98
CA ILE A 108 3.44 0.52 24.92
C ILE A 108 3.17 -0.30 26.18
N VAL A 109 3.59 0.22 27.33
CA VAL A 109 3.38 -0.37 28.66
C VAL A 109 2.16 0.31 29.31
N PRO A 110 1.01 -0.38 29.43
CA PRO A 110 -0.19 0.16 30.03
C PRO A 110 -0.10 0.12 31.56
N THR A 111 -0.36 1.26 32.21
CA THR A 111 -0.30 1.39 33.66
C THR A 111 -1.58 2.01 34.19
N PHE A 112 -2.19 1.36 35.18
CA PHE A 112 -3.38 1.85 35.87
C PHE A 112 -3.01 2.85 36.97
N LEU A 113 -3.62 4.04 36.95
CA LEU A 113 -3.41 5.11 37.93
C LEU A 113 -4.76 5.64 38.46
N GLY A 114 -5.64 4.76 38.95
CA GLY A 114 -6.92 5.21 39.54
C GLY A 114 -6.74 6.12 40.77
N ALA A 115 -5.62 5.98 41.48
CA ALA A 115 -5.23 6.81 42.62
C ALA A 115 -4.36 8.01 42.20
N HIS A 116 -4.76 8.75 41.15
CA HIS A 116 -4.07 9.97 40.72
C HIS A 116 -4.48 11.19 41.57
N ALA A 117 -5.78 11.31 41.85
CA ALA A 117 -6.38 12.35 42.68
C ALA A 117 -7.74 11.90 43.22
N PHE A 118 -8.29 12.64 44.18
CA PHE A 118 -9.67 12.43 44.62
C PHE A 118 -10.64 13.16 43.70
N PRO A 119 -11.63 12.47 43.10
CA PRO A 119 -12.66 13.12 42.30
C PRO A 119 -13.61 13.94 43.21
N PRO A 120 -14.32 14.95 42.65
CA PRO A 120 -15.12 15.89 43.44
C PRO A 120 -16.16 15.23 44.36
N GLU A 121 -16.78 14.15 43.89
CA GLU A 121 -17.78 13.35 44.60
C GLU A 121 -17.24 12.64 45.87
N TYR A 122 -15.91 12.48 45.99
CA TYR A 122 -15.25 11.84 47.14
C TYR A 122 -14.37 12.80 47.96
N LYS A 123 -14.47 14.12 47.75
CA LYS A 123 -13.63 15.12 48.43
C LYS A 123 -13.63 14.99 49.96
N GLU A 124 -14.79 14.75 50.55
CA GLU A 124 -15.00 14.58 52.01
C GLU A 124 -15.09 13.09 52.43
N LYS A 125 -14.90 12.16 51.48
CA LYS A 125 -15.06 10.71 51.66
C LYS A 125 -13.89 9.95 51.05
N ARG A 126 -12.67 10.40 51.38
CA ARG A 126 -11.43 9.90 50.75
C ARG A 126 -11.24 8.39 50.92
N ASP A 127 -11.56 7.85 52.10
CA ASP A 127 -11.44 6.41 52.35
C ASP A 127 -12.45 5.58 51.55
N ASP A 128 -13.66 6.11 51.28
CA ASP A 128 -14.63 5.43 50.41
C ASP A 128 -14.09 5.31 48.96
N TYR A 129 -13.32 6.30 48.49
CA TYR A 129 -12.67 6.22 47.18
C TYR A 129 -11.53 5.20 47.16
N VAL A 130 -10.75 5.11 48.24
CA VAL A 130 -9.73 4.06 48.41
C VAL A 130 -10.39 2.68 48.39
N GLU A 131 -11.53 2.52 49.07
CA GLU A 131 -12.34 1.28 49.02
C GLU A 131 -12.82 0.97 47.60
N LEU A 132 -13.32 1.96 46.85
CA LEU A 132 -13.76 1.78 45.46
C LEU A 132 -12.61 1.27 44.58
N ILE A 133 -11.42 1.86 44.70
CA ILE A 133 -10.26 1.42 43.92
C ILE A 133 -9.87 -0.02 44.31
N CYS A 134 -9.83 -0.33 45.61
CA CYS A 134 -9.41 -1.66 46.10
C CYS A 134 -10.42 -2.76 45.76
N LYS A 135 -11.72 -2.49 45.89
CA LYS A 135 -12.77 -3.50 45.78
C LYS A 135 -13.38 -3.63 44.40
N GLU A 136 -13.25 -2.61 43.55
CA GLU A 136 -13.88 -2.57 42.23
C GLU A 136 -12.87 -2.32 41.11
N MET A 137 -12.15 -1.19 41.13
CA MET A 137 -11.33 -0.80 39.97
C MET A 137 -10.16 -1.78 39.73
N ILE A 138 -9.33 -2.05 40.76
CA ILE A 138 -8.19 -2.96 40.62
C ILE A 138 -8.65 -4.36 40.19
N PRO A 139 -9.65 -4.99 40.86
CA PRO A 139 -10.16 -6.29 40.43
C PRO A 139 -10.68 -6.33 38.99
N GLU A 140 -11.45 -5.33 38.54
CA GLU A 140 -11.98 -5.32 37.17
C GLU A 140 -10.89 -5.08 36.12
N VAL A 141 -9.93 -4.19 36.38
CA VAL A 141 -8.78 -3.98 35.47
C VAL A 141 -7.93 -5.26 35.36
N ALA A 142 -7.69 -5.96 36.48
CA ALA A 142 -6.97 -7.22 36.49
C ALA A 142 -7.70 -8.31 35.71
N LYS A 143 -9.02 -8.44 35.91
CA LYS A 143 -9.88 -9.39 35.20
C LYS A 143 -9.90 -9.16 33.70
N LEU A 144 -9.87 -7.90 33.25
CA LEU A 144 -9.79 -7.55 31.83
C LEU A 144 -8.37 -7.71 31.26
N ASN A 145 -7.35 -7.82 32.11
CA ASN A 145 -5.94 -7.92 31.75
C ASN A 145 -5.47 -6.76 30.84
N ILE A 146 -5.86 -5.53 31.19
CA ILE A 146 -5.63 -4.32 30.38
C ILE A 146 -4.55 -3.37 30.95
N ALA A 147 -3.92 -3.72 32.07
CA ALA A 147 -2.79 -2.97 32.65
C ALA A 147 -1.72 -3.94 33.20
N GLU A 148 -0.43 -3.60 33.02
CA GLU A 148 0.72 -4.37 33.52
C GLU A 148 1.16 -3.90 34.92
N TYR A 149 0.96 -2.60 35.20
CA TYR A 149 1.35 -1.96 36.45
C TYR A 149 0.17 -1.24 37.10
N CYS A 150 0.24 -1.10 38.42
CA CYS A 150 -0.55 -0.16 39.20
C CYS A 150 0.38 0.90 39.80
N ASP A 151 -0.04 2.14 39.70
CA ASP A 151 0.65 3.31 40.23
C ASP A 151 -0.28 4.09 41.18
N VAL A 152 0.31 4.80 42.12
CA VAL A 152 -0.38 5.63 43.12
C VAL A 152 0.36 6.96 43.26
N PHE A 153 -0.40 8.06 43.23
CA PHE A 153 0.11 9.39 43.53
C PHE A 153 0.16 9.62 45.04
N CYS A 154 1.29 9.27 45.66
CA CYS A 154 1.51 9.41 47.10
C CYS A 154 2.16 10.76 47.41
N GLU A 155 1.37 11.67 47.97
CA GLU A 155 1.76 13.07 48.23
C GLU A 155 0.86 13.69 49.30
N ASN A 156 1.41 14.63 50.08
CA ASN A 156 0.64 15.37 51.08
C ASN A 156 -0.54 16.10 50.43
N GLY A 157 -1.75 15.90 50.97
CA GLY A 157 -2.99 16.45 50.41
C GLY A 157 -3.68 15.55 49.38
N TYR A 158 -2.98 14.54 48.85
CA TYR A 158 -3.49 13.45 48.01
C TYR A 158 -3.54 12.16 48.83
N PHE A 159 -2.98 11.05 48.34
CA PHE A 159 -2.98 9.76 49.05
C PHE A 159 -1.81 9.71 50.04
N SER A 160 -2.12 9.32 51.29
CA SER A 160 -1.10 9.06 52.32
C SER A 160 -0.31 7.77 52.02
N ALA A 161 0.87 7.63 52.62
CA ALA A 161 1.67 6.41 52.51
C ALA A 161 0.89 5.16 52.96
N GLU A 162 0.05 5.26 54.00
CA GLU A 162 -0.78 4.16 54.45
C GLU A 162 -1.86 3.77 53.43
N GLN A 163 -2.50 4.75 52.79
CA GLN A 163 -3.49 4.49 51.73
C GLN A 163 -2.82 3.93 50.47
N ALA A 164 -1.67 4.47 50.08
CA ALA A 164 -0.90 3.97 48.95
C ALA A 164 -0.40 2.54 49.19
N GLU A 165 0.08 2.23 50.39
CA GLU A 165 0.48 0.88 50.77
C GLU A 165 -0.67 -0.11 50.58
N ARG A 166 -1.85 0.25 51.09
CA ARG A 166 -3.06 -0.58 50.97
C ARG A 166 -3.42 -0.85 49.50
N LEU A 167 -3.47 0.20 48.67
CA LEU A 167 -3.83 0.09 47.25
C LEU A 167 -2.84 -0.79 46.47
N LEU A 168 -1.54 -0.58 46.69
CA LEU A 168 -0.48 -1.31 46.01
C LEU A 168 -0.39 -2.77 46.45
N LEU A 169 -0.69 -3.09 47.71
CA LEU A 169 -0.79 -4.47 48.15
C LEU A 169 -1.96 -5.18 47.46
N VAL A 170 -3.12 -4.52 47.34
CA VAL A 170 -4.28 -5.08 46.60
C VAL A 170 -3.94 -5.29 45.12
N ALA A 171 -3.25 -4.34 44.48
CA ALA A 171 -2.81 -4.48 43.10
C ALA A 171 -1.85 -5.67 42.91
N ARG A 172 -0.91 -5.85 43.84
CA ARG A 172 0.02 -7.00 43.85
C ARG A 172 -0.73 -8.32 43.98
N ASP A 173 -1.70 -8.40 44.88
CA ASP A 173 -2.51 -9.61 45.09
C ASP A 173 -3.34 -9.97 43.83
N HIS A 174 -3.61 -9.00 42.96
CA HIS A 174 -4.24 -9.18 41.65
C HIS A 174 -3.25 -9.33 40.49
N GLY A 175 -1.95 -9.51 40.77
CA GLY A 175 -0.92 -9.81 39.78
C GLY A 175 -0.34 -8.60 39.05
N MET A 176 -0.62 -7.37 39.48
CA MET A 176 -0.02 -6.17 38.89
C MET A 176 1.35 -5.87 39.51
N ASN A 177 2.26 -5.35 38.67
CA ASN A 177 3.51 -4.80 39.14
C ASN A 177 3.29 -3.40 39.75
N LEU A 178 4.20 -2.97 40.62
CA LEU A 178 4.01 -1.77 41.43
C LEU A 178 4.93 -0.62 41.04
N ARG A 179 4.37 0.58 41.05
CA ARG A 179 5.07 1.87 40.87
C ARG A 179 4.48 2.92 41.79
N LEU A 180 5.23 3.98 42.05
CA LEU A 180 4.74 5.11 42.83
C LEU A 180 5.19 6.42 42.18
N HIS A 181 4.29 7.39 42.07
CA HIS A 181 4.71 8.79 42.11
C HIS A 181 5.01 9.12 43.56
N ALA A 182 6.20 9.65 43.80
CA ALA A 182 6.76 9.79 45.13
C ALA A 182 7.43 11.16 45.30
N ASP A 183 7.05 11.84 46.38
CA ASP A 183 7.75 13.02 46.90
C ASP A 183 7.96 14.10 45.83
N GLU A 184 6.89 14.44 45.10
CA GLU A 184 6.94 15.42 44.01
C GLU A 184 7.15 16.84 44.56
N PHE A 185 6.44 17.21 45.63
CA PHE A 185 6.48 18.56 46.18
C PHE A 185 7.01 18.59 47.62
N GLU A 186 6.68 17.57 48.41
CA GLU A 186 7.06 17.46 49.81
C GLU A 186 7.55 16.03 50.12
N ASP A 187 8.27 15.87 51.23
CA ASP A 187 8.62 14.55 51.75
C ASP A 187 7.35 13.89 52.32
N SER A 188 6.79 12.95 51.56
CA SER A 188 5.59 12.19 51.89
C SER A 188 5.92 10.77 52.37
N ARG A 189 7.22 10.45 52.48
CA ARG A 189 7.77 9.11 52.74
C ARG A 189 7.41 8.06 51.67
N ALA A 190 7.06 8.52 50.46
CA ALA A 190 6.64 7.66 49.37
C ALA A 190 7.82 6.85 48.80
N ALA A 191 9.02 7.43 48.74
CA ALA A 191 10.22 6.71 48.32
C ALA A 191 10.58 5.56 49.27
N GLU A 192 10.45 5.76 50.60
CA GLU A 192 10.64 4.72 51.59
C GLU A 192 9.61 3.60 51.42
N LEU A 193 8.35 3.95 51.13
CA LEU A 193 7.30 2.99 50.85
C LEU A 193 7.59 2.18 49.58
N ALA A 194 8.03 2.84 48.51
CA ALA A 194 8.44 2.17 47.28
C ALA A 194 9.57 1.15 47.53
N GLY A 195 10.56 1.54 48.34
CA GLY A 195 11.63 0.65 48.82
C GLY A 195 11.10 -0.54 49.63
N LYS A 196 10.24 -0.28 50.63
CA LYS A 196 9.58 -1.32 51.46
C LYS A 196 8.81 -2.32 50.62
N LEU A 197 8.08 -1.85 49.61
CA LEU A 197 7.27 -2.67 48.73
C LEU A 197 8.07 -3.30 47.58
N LYS A 198 9.34 -2.93 47.39
CA LYS A 198 10.15 -3.32 46.22
C LYS A 198 9.42 -3.02 44.91
N ALA A 199 8.87 -1.82 44.82
CA ALA A 199 8.29 -1.32 43.57
C ALA A 199 9.34 -1.31 42.45
N HIS A 200 8.90 -1.32 41.19
CA HIS A 200 9.84 -1.22 40.07
C HIS A 200 10.48 0.16 39.98
N SER A 201 9.70 1.20 40.27
CA SER A 201 10.19 2.58 40.29
C SER A 201 9.50 3.43 41.35
N ALA A 202 10.20 4.51 41.72
CA ALA A 202 9.65 5.67 42.40
C ALA A 202 9.93 6.90 41.53
N ASP A 203 8.89 7.66 41.20
CA ASP A 203 8.89 8.66 40.15
C ASP A 203 8.70 10.07 40.77
N HIS A 204 9.23 11.12 40.13
CA HIS A 204 9.29 12.55 40.51
C HIS A 204 10.46 12.91 41.44
N LEU A 205 10.40 12.54 42.71
CA LEU A 205 11.50 12.61 43.68
C LEU A 205 12.12 14.01 43.91
N MET A 206 11.41 15.12 43.63
CA MET A 206 12.00 16.46 43.83
C MET A 206 12.24 16.77 45.31
N ALA A 207 11.43 16.21 46.21
CA ALA A 207 11.50 16.39 47.66
C ALA A 207 11.95 15.13 48.43
N ILE A 208 12.56 14.16 47.75
CA ILE A 208 13.00 12.90 48.35
C ILE A 208 13.94 13.12 49.55
N SER A 209 13.69 12.39 50.64
CA SER A 209 14.51 12.40 51.84
C SER A 209 15.79 11.56 51.68
N ASP A 210 16.82 11.81 52.50
CA ASP A 210 18.03 10.95 52.48
C ASP A 210 17.70 9.49 52.88
N ALA A 211 16.66 9.27 53.69
CA ALA A 211 16.17 7.93 54.03
C ALA A 211 15.49 7.26 52.83
N GLY A 212 14.69 7.99 52.07
CA GLY A 212 14.09 7.56 50.82
C GLY A 212 15.15 7.15 49.80
N ILE A 213 16.20 7.97 49.60
CA ILE A 213 17.32 7.64 48.70
C ILE A 213 17.96 6.29 49.07
N MET A 214 18.25 6.08 50.36
CA MET A 214 18.84 4.83 50.82
C MET A 214 17.89 3.64 50.65
N ALA A 215 16.58 3.83 50.88
CA ALA A 215 15.58 2.79 50.70
C ALA A 215 15.48 2.33 49.25
N LEU A 216 15.51 3.26 48.28
CA LEU A 216 15.51 2.92 46.85
C LEU A 216 16.78 2.15 46.46
N ALA A 217 17.96 2.66 46.87
CA ALA A 217 19.24 2.04 46.57
C ALA A 217 19.35 0.60 47.10
N GLN A 218 18.98 0.38 48.36
CA GLN A 218 19.10 -0.93 49.03
C GLN A 218 18.14 -1.98 48.46
N ASN A 219 16.97 -1.56 47.95
CA ASN A 219 15.95 -2.47 47.46
C ASN A 219 15.91 -2.59 45.93
N GLY A 220 16.81 -1.90 45.22
CA GLY A 220 16.92 -1.96 43.77
C GLY A 220 15.76 -1.31 43.03
N VAL A 221 15.03 -0.39 43.68
CA VAL A 221 13.97 0.39 43.06
C VAL A 221 14.60 1.46 42.16
N VAL A 222 14.11 1.60 40.93
CA VAL A 222 14.64 2.62 40.01
C VAL A 222 14.12 4.00 40.41
N ALA A 223 15.03 4.96 40.55
CA ALA A 223 14.68 6.35 40.80
C ALA A 223 14.41 7.06 39.46
N THR A 224 13.15 7.33 39.14
CA THR A 224 12.78 8.01 37.88
C THR A 224 12.67 9.51 38.10
N MET A 225 13.56 10.27 37.48
CA MET A 225 13.53 11.72 37.53
C MET A 225 12.79 12.31 36.32
N LEU A 226 12.00 13.35 36.57
CA LEU A 226 11.15 14.00 35.56
C LEU A 226 11.54 15.48 35.46
N PRO A 227 12.70 15.80 34.85
CA PRO A 227 13.23 17.16 34.86
C PRO A 227 12.36 18.14 34.06
N GLY A 228 11.58 17.65 33.08
CA GLY A 228 10.60 18.45 32.34
C GLY A 228 9.52 19.04 33.25
N THR A 229 9.08 18.28 34.25
CA THR A 229 8.09 18.69 35.25
C THR A 229 8.57 19.87 36.07
N THR A 230 9.80 19.81 36.59
CA THR A 230 10.41 20.91 37.35
C THR A 230 10.47 22.20 36.53
N ILE A 231 10.92 22.09 35.27
CA ILE A 231 11.04 23.22 34.33
C ILE A 231 9.67 23.83 34.03
N TYR A 232 8.71 22.99 33.63
CA TYR A 232 7.40 23.45 33.16
C TYR A 232 6.55 24.04 34.31
N LEU A 233 6.72 23.55 35.53
CA LEU A 233 6.10 24.10 36.73
C LEU A 233 6.84 25.32 37.32
N GLY A 234 7.97 25.72 36.73
CA GLY A 234 8.77 26.86 37.20
C GLY A 234 9.33 26.67 38.61
N LYS A 235 9.65 25.42 38.99
CA LYS A 235 10.22 25.09 40.30
C LYS A 235 11.75 25.25 40.25
N ASN A 236 12.33 25.62 41.40
CA ASN A 236 13.77 25.85 41.52
C ASN A 236 14.54 24.65 42.07
N SER A 237 13.83 23.61 42.52
CA SER A 237 14.40 22.41 43.13
C SER A 237 14.16 21.21 42.23
N PHE A 238 15.24 20.63 41.71
CA PHE A 238 15.22 19.39 40.93
C PHE A 238 15.48 18.20 41.85
N ALA A 239 15.02 17.01 41.45
CA ALA A 239 15.39 15.77 42.11
C ALA A 239 16.92 15.62 42.19
N PRO A 240 17.49 15.18 43.33
CA PRO A 240 18.91 15.27 43.62
C PRO A 240 19.73 14.16 42.92
N ALA A 241 19.83 14.22 41.59
CA ALA A 241 20.49 13.21 40.75
C ALA A 241 21.86 12.73 41.27
N ARG A 242 22.74 13.65 41.70
CA ARG A 242 24.05 13.30 42.24
C ARG A 242 23.97 12.53 43.54
N LYS A 243 23.06 12.88 44.45
CA LYS A 243 22.88 12.12 45.69
C LYS A 243 22.36 10.71 45.38
N LEU A 244 21.36 10.60 44.51
CA LEU A 244 20.78 9.32 44.09
C LEU A 244 21.85 8.39 43.51
N ILE A 245 22.65 8.89 42.55
CA ILE A 245 23.67 8.09 41.87
C ILE A 245 24.82 7.74 42.81
N ASN A 246 25.29 8.68 43.64
CA ASN A 246 26.35 8.41 44.62
C ASN A 246 25.92 7.40 45.69
N ALA A 247 24.62 7.33 46.02
CA ALA A 247 24.06 6.33 46.92
C ALA A 247 23.88 4.94 46.26
N GLY A 248 24.11 4.82 44.94
CA GLY A 248 23.98 3.56 44.20
C GLY A 248 22.61 3.32 43.57
N CYS A 249 21.73 4.33 43.51
CA CYS A 249 20.46 4.20 42.79
C CYS A 249 20.70 4.10 41.28
N ARG A 250 19.91 3.27 40.60
CA ARG A 250 19.71 3.41 39.15
C ARG A 250 18.79 4.60 38.92
N VAL A 251 19.22 5.55 38.10
CA VAL A 251 18.42 6.73 37.77
C VAL A 251 17.92 6.64 36.34
N ALA A 252 16.60 6.65 36.18
CA ALA A 252 15.90 6.77 34.90
C ALA A 252 15.45 8.22 34.69
N LEU A 253 15.22 8.59 33.43
CA LEU A 253 14.71 9.90 33.03
C LEU A 253 13.42 9.70 32.25
N ALA A 254 12.41 10.52 32.54
CA ALA A 254 11.11 10.47 31.87
C ALA A 254 10.59 11.86 31.51
N SER A 255 9.71 11.91 30.50
CA SER A 255 9.18 13.18 30.01
C SER A 255 8.04 13.75 30.84
N ASP A 256 7.32 12.90 31.56
CA ASP A 256 6.04 13.24 32.21
C ASP A 256 5.00 13.77 31.20
N HIS A 257 5.00 13.29 29.95
CA HIS A 257 4.15 13.90 28.91
C HIS A 257 2.66 13.92 29.30
N ASN A 258 2.16 15.10 29.66
CA ASN A 258 0.79 15.34 30.13
C ASN A 258 0.43 16.84 30.01
N PRO A 259 -0.87 17.22 30.06
CA PRO A 259 -1.29 18.61 29.82
C PRO A 259 -1.03 19.55 31.00
N GLY A 260 -0.72 19.02 32.19
CA GLY A 260 -0.70 19.73 33.46
C GLY A 260 0.70 20.09 33.95
N SER A 261 1.65 19.18 33.89
CA SER A 261 2.98 19.35 34.49
C SER A 261 4.13 19.22 33.52
N SER A 262 3.99 18.60 32.35
CA SER A 262 5.04 18.59 31.32
C SER A 262 4.49 18.26 29.94
N VAL A 263 4.56 19.20 29.00
CA VAL A 263 4.10 18.95 27.61
C VAL A 263 5.17 18.33 26.70
N PHE A 264 6.37 18.07 27.23
CA PHE A 264 7.50 17.56 26.46
C PHE A 264 7.31 16.08 26.11
N ASN A 265 7.84 15.64 24.97
CA ASN A 265 7.78 14.25 24.50
C ASN A 265 9.09 13.83 23.79
N CYS A 266 10.21 14.42 24.22
CA CYS A 266 11.53 14.27 23.61
C CYS A 266 12.56 13.91 24.69
N GLN A 267 13.09 12.69 24.63
CA GLN A 267 14.08 12.18 25.59
C GLN A 267 15.44 12.92 25.56
N PRO A 268 15.99 13.30 24.39
CA PRO A 268 17.14 14.19 24.30
C PRO A 268 17.00 15.50 25.10
N MET A 269 15.79 16.05 25.20
CA MET A 269 15.51 17.24 26.00
C MET A 269 15.55 16.93 27.50
N MET A 270 15.02 15.77 27.93
CA MET A 270 15.12 15.33 29.33
C MET A 270 16.58 15.10 29.73
N MET A 271 17.36 14.50 28.83
CA MET A 271 18.80 14.32 28.99
C MET A 271 19.52 15.68 29.17
N ASN A 272 19.20 16.67 28.33
CA ASN A 272 19.75 18.02 28.45
C ASN A 272 19.44 18.65 29.83
N PHE A 273 18.19 18.60 30.27
CA PHE A 273 17.80 19.17 31.56
C PHE A 273 18.47 18.44 32.74
N ALA A 274 18.54 17.12 32.70
CA ALA A 274 19.19 16.31 33.72
C ALA A 274 20.70 16.60 33.82
N MET A 275 21.38 16.84 32.70
CA MET A 275 22.79 17.23 32.69
C MET A 275 22.97 18.67 33.21
N THR A 276 22.15 19.60 32.73
CA THR A 276 22.31 21.03 33.04
C THR A 276 21.99 21.35 34.49
N TYR A 277 20.87 20.82 35.01
CA TYR A 277 20.37 21.11 36.35
C TYR A 277 20.73 20.02 37.35
N GLY A 278 20.64 18.74 36.96
CA GLY A 278 20.98 17.59 37.80
C GLY A 278 22.48 17.25 37.85
N LYS A 279 23.31 17.88 37.01
CA LYS A 279 24.76 17.63 36.90
C LYS A 279 25.11 16.17 36.60
N MET A 280 24.23 15.46 35.89
CA MET A 280 24.54 14.14 35.36
C MET A 280 25.57 14.23 34.24
N LEU A 281 26.46 13.24 34.16
CA LEU A 281 27.36 13.04 33.03
C LEU A 281 26.57 12.56 31.80
N VAL A 282 27.16 12.70 30.61
CA VAL A 282 26.49 12.34 29.36
C VAL A 282 26.13 10.86 29.32
N GLU A 283 27.01 9.96 29.77
CA GLU A 283 26.76 8.52 29.79
C GLU A 283 25.66 8.15 30.80
N GLU A 284 25.65 8.81 31.96
CA GLU A 284 24.62 8.59 33.00
C GLU A 284 23.25 9.04 32.50
N ALA A 285 23.18 10.22 31.88
CA ALA A 285 21.93 10.75 31.34
C ALA A 285 21.46 9.93 30.13
N PHE A 286 22.38 9.43 29.31
CA PHE A 286 22.07 8.54 28.18
C PHE A 286 21.53 7.19 28.66
N GLN A 287 22.15 6.57 29.67
CA GLN A 287 21.60 5.39 30.35
C GLN A 287 20.23 5.69 30.99
N GLY A 288 20.08 6.91 31.51
CA GLY A 288 18.85 7.42 32.07
C GLY A 288 17.67 7.38 31.11
N ILE A 289 17.87 7.68 29.82
CA ILE A 289 16.82 7.64 28.78
C ILE A 289 16.77 6.32 27.98
N THR A 290 17.59 5.34 28.35
CA THR A 290 17.69 4.04 27.66
C THR A 290 17.59 2.88 28.66
N ARG A 291 18.73 2.32 29.10
CA ARG A 291 18.78 1.12 29.93
C ARG A 291 18.09 1.27 31.28
N ASN A 292 18.27 2.37 32.00
CA ASN A 292 17.67 2.53 33.33
C ASN A 292 16.15 2.70 33.23
N SER A 293 15.67 3.42 32.21
CA SER A 293 14.25 3.49 31.88
C SER A 293 13.65 2.14 31.47
N ALA A 294 14.39 1.33 30.71
CA ALA A 294 13.97 -0.04 30.39
C ALA A 294 13.80 -0.89 31.65
N ILE A 295 14.77 -0.82 32.58
CA ILE A 295 14.70 -1.53 33.88
C ILE A 295 13.52 -1.03 34.71
N ALA A 296 13.22 0.27 34.71
CA ALA A 296 12.05 0.81 35.40
C ALA A 296 10.74 0.19 34.89
N LEU A 297 10.69 -0.24 33.63
CA LEU A 297 9.55 -0.94 33.01
C LEU A 297 9.68 -2.47 33.01
N GLY A 298 10.58 -3.04 33.81
CA GLY A 298 10.81 -4.49 33.88
C GLY A 298 11.27 -5.09 32.54
N ARG A 299 11.87 -4.29 31.65
CA ARG A 299 12.40 -4.76 30.37
C ARG A 299 13.93 -4.92 30.46
N HIS A 300 14.44 -6.03 29.94
CA HIS A 300 15.86 -6.39 30.05
C HIS A 300 16.61 -6.40 28.71
N ASN A 301 15.86 -6.51 27.61
CA ASN A 301 16.36 -6.68 26.24
C ASN A 301 16.15 -5.43 25.35
N VAL A 302 15.69 -4.29 25.89
CA VAL A 302 15.53 -3.02 25.17
C VAL A 302 16.35 -1.91 25.83
N GLY A 303 16.57 -0.79 25.13
CA GLY A 303 17.39 0.31 25.63
C GLY A 303 18.88 -0.04 25.74
N ILE A 304 19.33 -1.09 25.04
CA ILE A 304 20.72 -1.54 24.93
C ILE A 304 21.04 -1.98 23.51
N ILE A 305 22.33 -2.06 23.20
CA ILE A 305 22.84 -2.80 22.05
C ILE A 305 23.73 -3.90 22.62
N ASP A 306 23.24 -5.13 22.60
CA ASP A 306 23.96 -6.32 23.07
C ASP A 306 23.47 -7.55 22.30
N GLU A 307 24.25 -8.61 22.27
CA GLU A 307 23.83 -9.86 21.62
C GLU A 307 22.60 -10.45 22.33
N GLY A 308 21.56 -10.79 21.57
CA GLY A 308 20.28 -11.27 22.10
C GLY A 308 19.31 -10.18 22.60
N ALA A 309 19.70 -8.90 22.53
CA ALA A 309 18.77 -7.79 22.73
C ALA A 309 17.77 -7.64 21.56
N GLU A 310 16.63 -7.02 21.81
CA GLU A 310 15.74 -6.58 20.74
C GLU A 310 16.44 -5.51 19.90
N ALA A 311 16.38 -5.63 18.58
CA ALA A 311 16.98 -4.67 17.65
C ALA A 311 16.14 -3.38 17.57
N ASP A 312 15.99 -2.72 18.72
CA ASP A 312 15.39 -1.40 18.92
C ASP A 312 16.51 -0.35 18.82
N LEU A 313 16.68 0.24 17.64
CA LEU A 313 17.86 1.04 17.29
C LEU A 313 17.48 2.39 16.69
N LEU A 314 18.30 3.40 16.96
CA LEU A 314 18.27 4.69 16.30
C LEU A 314 19.48 4.82 15.39
N VAL A 315 19.23 5.15 14.13
CA VAL A 315 20.27 5.44 13.13
C VAL A 315 20.36 6.94 12.94
N TRP A 316 21.48 7.52 13.34
CA TRP A 316 21.71 8.96 13.32
C TRP A 316 22.46 9.40 12.07
N ASN A 317 22.01 10.50 11.46
CA ASN A 317 22.67 11.24 10.40
C ASN A 317 23.15 12.60 10.94
N GLY A 318 24.44 12.93 10.78
CA GLY A 318 25.02 14.19 11.29
C GLY A 318 25.27 14.25 12.80
N ILE A 319 25.07 13.15 13.54
CA ILE A 319 25.47 12.99 14.95
C ILE A 319 26.56 11.92 15.02
N ASP A 320 27.73 12.31 15.53
CA ASP A 320 28.96 11.52 15.58
C ASP A 320 29.39 11.18 17.01
N SER A 321 28.72 11.73 18.03
CA SER A 321 29.00 11.45 19.45
C SER A 321 27.76 11.56 20.33
N LEU A 322 27.76 10.88 21.48
CA LEU A 322 26.66 10.94 22.46
C LEU A 322 26.42 12.35 23.00
N ALA A 323 27.47 13.17 23.11
CA ALA A 323 27.36 14.55 23.62
C ALA A 323 26.55 15.48 22.70
N GLN A 324 26.48 15.17 21.41
CA GLN A 324 25.69 15.94 20.45
C GLN A 324 24.18 15.72 20.58
N ILE A 325 23.73 14.58 21.13
CA ILE A 325 22.31 14.26 21.32
C ILE A 325 21.61 15.30 22.23
N PRO A 326 22.06 15.54 23.48
CA PRO A 326 21.46 16.56 24.33
C PRO A 326 21.80 17.99 23.89
N TYR A 327 22.84 18.17 23.07
CA TYR A 327 23.18 19.49 22.52
C TYR A 327 22.15 19.95 21.50
N TYR A 328 21.82 19.10 20.51
CA TYR A 328 20.80 19.35 19.48
C TYR A 328 19.38 18.88 19.88
N HIS A 329 19.08 18.87 21.18
CA HIS A 329 17.88 18.25 21.76
C HIS A 329 16.53 18.73 21.18
N TYR A 330 16.44 19.96 20.67
CA TYR A 330 15.19 20.51 20.11
C TYR A 330 14.95 20.14 18.63
N GLU A 331 16.00 19.77 17.90
CA GLU A 331 15.99 19.37 16.47
C GLU A 331 16.29 17.87 16.29
N CYS A 332 16.34 17.12 17.39
CA CYS A 332 16.88 15.77 17.42
C CYS A 332 16.22 14.81 16.41
N SER A 333 14.91 14.93 16.19
CA SER A 333 14.17 14.13 15.20
C SER A 333 14.65 14.33 13.76
N GLN A 334 15.23 15.48 13.41
CA GLN A 334 15.77 15.72 12.07
C GLN A 334 17.07 14.95 11.81
N PHE A 335 17.78 14.60 12.89
CA PHE A 335 19.02 13.84 12.82
C PHE A 335 18.81 12.33 12.95
N ILE A 336 17.61 11.88 13.35
CA ILE A 336 17.24 10.47 13.33
C ILE A 336 16.80 10.12 11.91
N SER A 337 17.65 9.38 11.20
CA SER A 337 17.32 8.91 9.86
C SER A 337 16.31 7.76 9.89
N HIS A 338 16.46 6.85 10.86
CA HIS A 338 15.61 5.68 11.01
C HIS A 338 15.45 5.32 12.49
N THR A 339 14.22 4.96 12.86
CA THR A 339 13.89 4.27 14.10
C THR A 339 13.57 2.82 13.74
N ILE A 340 14.34 1.88 14.27
CA ILE A 340 14.20 0.44 14.04
C ILE A 340 13.56 -0.15 15.29
N LYS A 341 12.47 -0.92 15.14
CA LYS A 341 11.80 -1.63 16.22
C LYS A 341 11.85 -3.14 15.96
N ARG A 342 12.34 -3.93 16.92
CA ARG A 342 12.49 -5.41 16.87
C ARG A 342 13.16 -5.92 15.59
N GLY A 343 14.04 -5.12 14.99
CA GLY A 343 14.45 -5.28 13.59
C GLY A 343 13.27 -4.97 12.66
N SER A 344 13.44 -3.98 11.77
CA SER A 344 12.40 -3.56 10.83
C SER A 344 11.77 -4.77 10.13
N MET A 345 10.43 -4.80 9.98
CA MET A 345 9.77 -5.84 9.19
C MET A 345 10.37 -5.92 7.78
N TYR A 346 10.73 -4.77 7.20
CA TYR A 346 11.45 -4.72 5.92
C TYR A 346 12.86 -5.27 6.00
N GLN A 347 13.55 -5.12 7.13
CA GLN A 347 14.86 -5.74 7.33
C GLN A 347 14.74 -7.26 7.44
N LYS A 348 13.74 -7.77 8.20
CA LYS A 348 13.45 -9.21 8.27
C LYS A 348 13.08 -9.76 6.90
N LEU A 349 12.24 -9.05 6.15
CA LEU A 349 11.87 -9.41 4.78
C LEU A 349 13.10 -9.41 3.86
N ALA A 350 13.95 -8.38 3.93
CA ALA A 350 15.19 -8.31 3.17
C ALA A 350 16.15 -9.46 3.53
N GLU A 351 16.29 -9.81 4.81
CA GLU A 351 17.08 -10.94 5.30
C GLU A 351 16.50 -12.28 4.82
N GLU A 352 15.18 -12.47 4.89
CA GLU A 352 14.53 -13.67 4.37
C GLU A 352 14.74 -13.85 2.87
N ILE A 353 14.62 -12.76 2.11
CA ILE A 353 14.86 -12.73 0.65
C ILE A 353 16.33 -13.04 0.32
N THR A 354 17.28 -12.65 1.18
CA THR A 354 18.72 -12.72 0.89
C THR A 354 19.42 -13.96 1.45
N GLN A 355 18.96 -14.51 2.58
CA GLN A 355 19.72 -15.49 3.36
C GLN A 355 19.09 -16.88 3.41
N ARG A 356 17.77 -17.01 3.17
CA ARG A 356 17.06 -18.29 3.28
C ARG A 356 17.53 -19.32 2.23
N VAL A 357 17.80 -18.86 1.02
CA VAL A 357 18.17 -19.71 -0.13
C VAL A 357 19.67 -19.60 -0.37
N LYS A 358 20.34 -20.74 -0.36
CA LYS A 358 21.78 -20.86 -0.62
C LYS A 358 22.00 -21.21 -2.08
N PHE A 359 23.12 -20.73 -2.61
CA PHE A 359 23.51 -20.97 -3.98
C PHE A 359 24.95 -21.47 -4.05
N ASP A 360 25.25 -22.32 -5.02
CA ASP A 360 26.61 -22.73 -5.33
C ASP A 360 27.34 -21.70 -6.20
N SER A 361 28.59 -22.00 -6.55
CA SER A 361 29.44 -21.15 -7.40
C SER A 361 28.95 -21.02 -8.85
N GLN A 362 28.03 -21.90 -9.30
CA GLN A 362 27.41 -21.87 -10.62
C GLN A 362 26.02 -21.22 -10.58
N ASN A 363 25.64 -20.59 -9.47
CA ASN A 363 24.34 -19.96 -9.23
C ASN A 363 23.14 -20.95 -9.20
N ARG A 364 23.39 -22.23 -8.97
CA ARG A 364 22.33 -23.22 -8.72
C ARG A 364 21.92 -23.15 -7.26
N ILE A 365 20.64 -23.37 -6.99
CA ILE A 365 20.10 -23.44 -5.63
C ILE A 365 20.62 -24.73 -4.96
N ALA A 366 21.15 -24.58 -3.74
CA ALA A 366 21.95 -25.60 -3.06
C ALA A 366 21.40 -26.02 -1.68
N ASN A 367 20.15 -25.66 -1.36
CA ASN A 367 19.43 -26.17 -0.20
C ASN A 367 17.92 -26.28 -0.48
N ILE A 368 17.20 -27.04 0.34
CA ILE A 368 15.73 -27.10 0.37
C ILE A 368 15.27 -26.49 1.69
N PRO A 369 14.76 -25.25 1.70
CA PRO A 369 14.17 -24.66 2.90
C PRO A 369 12.87 -25.37 3.30
N GLU A 370 12.46 -25.17 4.55
CA GLU A 370 11.13 -25.53 5.02
C GLU A 370 10.06 -24.84 4.17
N ARG A 371 9.00 -25.55 3.79
CA ARG A 371 7.88 -25.00 3.01
C ARG A 371 7.00 -24.12 3.91
N PRO A 372 6.79 -22.83 3.59
CA PRO A 372 5.76 -22.04 4.27
C PRO A 372 4.36 -22.59 3.96
N PRO A 373 3.39 -22.47 4.90
CA PRO A 373 2.01 -22.84 4.63
C PRO A 373 1.39 -21.95 3.53
N LEU A 374 0.41 -22.50 2.82
CA LEU A 374 -0.50 -21.69 2.01
C LEU A 374 -1.50 -21.02 2.95
N GLU A 375 -1.72 -19.73 2.76
CA GLU A 375 -2.46 -18.87 3.67
C GLU A 375 -3.96 -18.93 3.34
N PRO A 376 -4.81 -19.50 4.21
CA PRO A 376 -6.23 -19.74 3.90
C PRO A 376 -7.04 -18.48 3.60
N GLN A 377 -6.57 -17.32 4.05
CA GLN A 377 -7.18 -16.01 3.82
C GLN A 377 -6.91 -15.44 2.43
N PHE A 378 -5.92 -15.96 1.70
CA PHE A 378 -5.62 -15.51 0.34
C PHE A 378 -6.46 -16.28 -0.69
N ASP A 379 -6.82 -15.58 -1.76
CA ASP A 379 -7.32 -16.25 -2.95
C ASP A 379 -6.16 -17.06 -3.55
N HIS A 380 -6.42 -18.30 -3.97
CA HIS A 380 -5.45 -19.19 -4.61
C HIS A 380 -5.80 -19.49 -6.05
N ALA A 381 -4.78 -19.67 -6.88
CA ALA A 381 -5.00 -20.02 -8.28
C ALA A 381 -5.68 -21.39 -8.41
N PRO A 382 -6.65 -21.54 -9.35
CA PRO A 382 -7.22 -22.85 -9.64
C PRO A 382 -6.17 -23.78 -10.25
N LYS A 383 -6.36 -25.09 -10.06
CA LYS A 383 -5.52 -26.13 -10.66
C LYS A 383 -5.37 -25.91 -12.16
N ARG A 384 -4.13 -25.88 -12.64
CA ARG A 384 -3.79 -25.67 -14.05
C ARG A 384 -4.12 -26.92 -14.87
N GLN A 385 -4.66 -26.69 -16.05
CA GLN A 385 -5.05 -27.75 -16.97
C GLN A 385 -3.91 -27.99 -17.96
N HIS A 386 -3.62 -29.25 -18.25
CA HIS A 386 -2.65 -29.65 -19.28
C HIS A 386 -2.98 -31.04 -19.81
N THR A 387 -2.51 -31.35 -21.02
CA THR A 387 -2.68 -32.67 -21.68
C THR A 387 -1.35 -33.44 -21.77
N LEU A 388 -0.38 -33.14 -20.88
CA LEU A 388 0.92 -33.80 -20.84
C LEU A 388 0.81 -35.33 -20.69
N THR A 389 1.52 -36.04 -21.57
CA THR A 389 1.82 -37.47 -21.45
C THR A 389 2.78 -37.74 -20.27
N GLU A 390 2.90 -38.99 -19.83
CA GLU A 390 3.83 -39.36 -18.75
C GLU A 390 5.28 -38.95 -19.05
N ASN A 391 5.75 -39.15 -20.29
CA ASN A 391 7.07 -38.69 -20.71
C ASN A 391 7.23 -37.16 -20.61
N GLN A 392 6.16 -36.41 -20.89
CA GLN A 392 6.18 -34.96 -20.76
C GLN A 392 6.08 -34.49 -19.30
N LYS A 393 5.39 -35.22 -18.43
CA LYS A 393 5.42 -34.95 -16.98
C LYS A 393 6.82 -35.17 -16.41
N GLU A 394 7.50 -36.24 -16.82
CA GLU A 394 8.90 -36.46 -16.46
C GLU A 394 9.80 -35.33 -17.01
N LEU A 395 9.56 -34.87 -18.24
CA LEU A 395 10.25 -33.72 -18.81
C LEU A 395 9.99 -32.43 -18.03
N ALA A 396 8.76 -32.19 -17.56
CA ALA A 396 8.42 -31.05 -16.71
C ALA A 396 9.27 -31.06 -15.45
N ILE A 397 9.32 -32.19 -14.73
CA ILE A 397 10.15 -32.34 -13.52
C ILE A 397 11.63 -32.09 -13.86
N LYS A 398 12.16 -32.71 -14.93
CA LYS A 398 13.55 -32.50 -15.39
C LYS A 398 13.86 -31.05 -15.71
N ASN A 399 12.92 -30.31 -16.30
CA ASN A 399 13.09 -28.88 -16.58
C ASN A 399 13.20 -28.06 -15.30
N HIS A 400 12.35 -28.34 -14.31
CA HIS A 400 12.36 -27.64 -13.02
C HIS A 400 13.58 -28.01 -12.17
N LEU A 401 14.10 -29.23 -12.28
CA LEU A 401 15.33 -29.64 -11.58
C LEU A 401 16.61 -28.90 -12.05
N LYS A 402 16.60 -28.26 -13.22
CA LYS A 402 17.76 -27.54 -13.78
C LYS A 402 18.24 -26.37 -12.92
N TYR A 403 17.38 -25.82 -12.07
CA TYR A 403 17.72 -24.70 -11.17
C TYR A 403 18.51 -25.13 -9.94
N PHE A 404 18.63 -26.43 -9.67
CA PHE A 404 19.14 -26.99 -8.41
C PHE A 404 20.40 -27.81 -8.60
N THR A 405 21.21 -27.92 -7.54
CA THR A 405 22.33 -28.86 -7.48
C THR A 405 21.84 -30.32 -7.51
N LYS A 406 22.64 -31.21 -8.11
CA LYS A 406 22.22 -32.60 -8.41
C LYS A 406 21.90 -33.43 -7.16
N ASP A 407 22.53 -33.12 -6.04
CA ASP A 407 22.31 -33.78 -4.74
C ASP A 407 20.88 -33.56 -4.20
N LEU A 408 20.21 -32.48 -4.61
CA LEU A 408 18.82 -32.19 -4.21
C LEU A 408 17.79 -32.89 -5.10
N HIS A 409 18.19 -33.37 -6.28
CA HIS A 409 17.27 -33.89 -7.31
C HIS A 409 16.36 -35.02 -6.81
N PRO A 410 16.82 -36.02 -6.02
CA PRO A 410 15.95 -37.10 -5.56
C PRO A 410 14.79 -36.63 -4.66
N GLN A 411 15.03 -35.62 -3.81
CA GLN A 411 13.98 -35.08 -2.94
C GLN A 411 13.05 -34.14 -3.71
N LEU A 412 13.63 -33.25 -4.53
CA LEU A 412 12.86 -32.29 -5.32
C LEU A 412 12.03 -32.95 -6.42
N SER A 413 12.46 -34.09 -6.98
CA SER A 413 11.66 -34.80 -7.99
C SER A 413 10.31 -35.25 -7.43
N GLU A 414 10.28 -35.71 -6.18
CA GLU A 414 9.04 -36.12 -5.52
C GLU A 414 8.16 -34.91 -5.18
N ILE A 415 8.76 -33.83 -4.65
CA ILE A 415 8.06 -32.58 -4.37
C ILE A 415 7.43 -32.02 -5.65
N PHE A 416 8.18 -31.94 -6.75
CA PHE A 416 7.71 -31.39 -8.02
C PHE A 416 6.68 -32.29 -8.69
N LYS A 417 6.79 -33.61 -8.55
CA LYS A 417 5.74 -34.53 -8.99
C LYS A 417 4.42 -34.23 -8.27
N ASN A 418 4.45 -34.11 -6.95
CA ASN A 418 3.26 -33.80 -6.14
C ASN A 418 2.68 -32.43 -6.49
N GLU A 419 3.52 -31.40 -6.66
CA GLU A 419 3.02 -30.08 -7.07
C GLU A 419 2.37 -30.12 -8.47
N LEU A 420 2.97 -30.84 -9.44
CA LEU A 420 2.38 -31.00 -10.77
C LEU A 420 1.04 -31.74 -10.71
N GLU A 421 0.93 -32.76 -9.85
CA GLU A 421 -0.32 -33.52 -9.66
C GLU A 421 -1.39 -32.69 -8.94
N ASP A 422 -1.05 -31.96 -7.90
CA ASP A 422 -2.00 -31.23 -7.06
C ASP A 422 -2.46 -29.92 -7.72
N TYR A 423 -1.51 -29.16 -8.29
CA TYR A 423 -1.75 -27.81 -8.79
C TYR A 423 -1.71 -27.72 -10.32
N GLY A 424 -1.33 -28.78 -11.03
CA GLY A 424 -1.17 -28.76 -12.49
C GLY A 424 0.05 -27.96 -12.97
N HIS A 425 0.90 -27.51 -12.03
CA HIS A 425 2.08 -26.70 -12.27
C HIS A 425 3.06 -26.81 -11.10
N ILE A 426 4.35 -26.63 -11.37
CA ILE A 426 5.41 -26.71 -10.34
C ILE A 426 5.79 -25.29 -9.91
N TYR A 427 5.20 -24.82 -8.80
CA TYR A 427 5.42 -23.48 -8.25
C TYR A 427 6.68 -23.37 -7.39
N MET A 428 7.21 -24.49 -6.90
CA MET A 428 8.34 -24.59 -6.00
C MET A 428 8.10 -23.92 -4.64
N PHE A 429 7.00 -24.24 -3.96
CA PHE A 429 6.56 -23.54 -2.74
C PHE A 429 7.59 -23.56 -1.60
N ASN A 430 8.50 -24.53 -1.55
CA ASN A 430 9.63 -24.55 -0.60
C ASN A 430 10.52 -23.28 -0.66
N TYR A 431 10.51 -22.59 -1.79
CA TYR A 431 11.34 -21.41 -2.05
C TYR A 431 10.57 -20.10 -1.95
N MET A 432 9.30 -20.14 -1.57
CA MET A 432 8.53 -18.97 -1.20
C MET A 432 9.05 -18.36 0.12
N PRO A 433 9.19 -17.03 0.23
CA PRO A 433 9.48 -16.35 1.51
C PRO A 433 8.45 -16.68 2.59
N LYS A 434 8.84 -16.61 3.87
CA LYS A 434 7.93 -16.85 5.02
C LYS A 434 7.13 -15.57 5.30
N ALA A 435 7.81 -14.43 5.28
CA ALA A 435 7.21 -13.11 5.35
C ALA A 435 6.40 -12.82 4.08
N HIS A 436 5.28 -12.12 4.26
CA HIS A 436 4.52 -11.59 3.13
C HIS A 436 5.36 -10.58 2.36
N LEU A 437 5.30 -10.65 1.04
CA LEU A 437 5.96 -9.68 0.20
C LEU A 437 5.20 -8.35 0.24
N GLU A 438 5.92 -7.25 0.35
CA GLU A 438 5.38 -5.91 0.15
C GLU A 438 6.47 -4.99 -0.38
N ALA A 439 6.06 -3.87 -0.98
CA ALA A 439 6.97 -2.89 -1.55
C ALA A 439 7.76 -2.17 -0.44
N MET A 440 8.99 -2.62 -0.19
CA MET A 440 9.84 -2.03 0.84
C MET A 440 10.30 -0.61 0.46
N PRO A 441 10.41 0.33 1.40
CA PRO A 441 11.10 1.60 1.16
C PRO A 441 12.50 1.37 0.58
N PHE A 442 12.86 2.20 -0.38
CA PHE A 442 14.06 2.03 -1.22
C PHE A 442 15.32 1.73 -0.41
N GLU A 443 15.51 2.40 0.73
CA GLU A 443 16.62 2.23 1.67
C GLU A 443 16.81 0.78 2.15
N TYR A 444 15.74 0.00 2.30
CA TYR A 444 15.79 -1.39 2.78
C TYR A 444 15.96 -2.41 1.67
N ILE A 445 15.87 -1.98 0.40
CA ILE A 445 15.98 -2.90 -0.72
C ILE A 445 17.45 -3.27 -0.95
N PRO A 446 17.81 -4.56 -0.87
CA PRO A 446 19.19 -4.99 -1.09
C PRO A 446 19.58 -4.84 -2.56
N GLY A 447 20.78 -4.33 -2.81
CA GLY A 447 21.37 -4.31 -4.15
C GLY A 447 22.48 -3.28 -4.33
N LYS A 448 23.34 -3.49 -5.32
CA LYS A 448 24.48 -2.60 -5.60
C LYS A 448 24.11 -1.35 -6.39
N THR A 449 23.11 -1.43 -7.27
CA THR A 449 22.72 -0.33 -8.16
C THR A 449 21.32 0.17 -7.83
N LYS A 450 21.05 1.46 -8.08
CA LYS A 450 19.72 2.03 -7.88
C LYS A 450 18.68 1.38 -8.78
N GLU A 451 19.05 1.11 -10.03
CA GLU A 451 18.18 0.48 -11.04
C GLU A 451 17.75 -0.93 -10.63
N ALA A 452 18.68 -1.74 -10.10
CA ALA A 452 18.34 -3.07 -9.63
C ALA A 452 17.44 -3.05 -8.39
N ARG A 453 17.73 -2.17 -7.43
CA ARG A 453 16.87 -1.96 -6.24
C ARG A 453 15.46 -1.52 -6.63
N ALA A 454 15.34 -0.61 -7.60
CA ALA A 454 14.04 -0.19 -8.12
C ALA A 454 13.28 -1.35 -8.79
N MET A 455 13.95 -2.20 -9.57
CA MET A 455 13.31 -3.41 -10.14
C MET A 455 12.85 -4.38 -9.05
N ILE A 456 13.64 -4.59 -7.99
CA ILE A 456 13.22 -5.40 -6.83
C ILE A 456 11.99 -4.79 -6.15
N HIS A 457 11.97 -3.47 -5.92
CA HIS A 457 10.80 -2.76 -5.38
C HIS A 457 9.52 -3.11 -6.16
N MET A 458 9.61 -3.02 -7.48
CA MET A 458 8.47 -3.26 -8.36
C MET A 458 8.06 -4.73 -8.41
N ILE A 459 9.01 -5.67 -8.37
CA ILE A 459 8.73 -7.11 -8.27
C ILE A 459 7.97 -7.42 -6.98
N LEU A 460 8.43 -6.87 -5.85
CA LEU A 460 7.78 -7.07 -4.55
C LEU A 460 6.37 -6.47 -4.55
N ASN A 461 6.20 -5.27 -5.10
CA ASN A 461 4.89 -4.65 -5.25
C ASN A 461 3.92 -5.51 -6.10
N ASN A 462 4.39 -6.08 -7.21
CA ASN A 462 3.58 -6.94 -8.07
C ASN A 462 3.13 -8.25 -7.39
N LEU A 463 3.80 -8.66 -6.30
CA LEU A 463 3.51 -9.86 -5.52
C LEU A 463 2.95 -9.55 -4.12
N ASP A 464 2.73 -8.28 -3.80
CA ASP A 464 2.12 -7.85 -2.54
C ASP A 464 0.70 -8.44 -2.43
N PRO A 465 0.32 -9.14 -1.34
CA PRO A 465 -1.03 -9.68 -1.17
C PRO A 465 -2.16 -8.65 -1.25
N LYS A 466 -1.87 -7.36 -1.02
CA LYS A 466 -2.82 -6.26 -1.22
C LYS A 466 -3.03 -5.94 -2.71
N VAL A 467 -2.06 -6.26 -3.55
CA VAL A 467 -1.99 -5.93 -4.98
C VAL A 467 -2.31 -7.14 -5.88
N ALA A 468 -1.67 -8.28 -5.62
CA ALA A 468 -1.73 -9.48 -6.43
C ALA A 468 -3.01 -10.29 -6.20
N GLN A 469 -3.51 -10.92 -7.26
CA GLN A 469 -4.69 -11.77 -7.23
C GLN A 469 -4.42 -13.11 -6.54
N PHE A 470 -3.32 -13.78 -6.88
CA PHE A 470 -2.88 -15.05 -6.28
C PHE A 470 -1.39 -14.94 -5.94
N PRO A 471 -1.03 -14.25 -4.84
CA PRO A 471 0.36 -13.89 -4.52
C PRO A 471 1.27 -15.10 -4.34
N GLN A 472 0.77 -16.19 -3.73
CA GLN A 472 1.57 -17.40 -3.45
C GLN A 472 1.84 -18.23 -4.71
N GLU A 473 1.02 -18.10 -5.76
CA GLU A 473 1.24 -18.68 -7.09
C GLU A 473 1.86 -17.68 -8.09
N LEU A 474 2.41 -16.57 -7.59
CA LEU A 474 3.11 -15.53 -8.35
C LEU A 474 2.27 -14.80 -9.41
N ILE A 475 0.95 -14.75 -9.24
CA ILE A 475 0.02 -14.18 -10.22
C ILE A 475 -0.54 -12.85 -9.72
N THR A 476 -0.25 -11.79 -10.47
CA THR A 476 -0.68 -10.44 -10.12
C THR A 476 -2.13 -10.18 -10.52
N TYR A 477 -2.54 -10.51 -11.75
CA TYR A 477 -3.93 -10.29 -12.20
C TYR A 477 -4.27 -11.09 -13.46
N GLY A 478 -5.54 -11.03 -13.87
CA GLY A 478 -6.01 -11.67 -15.11
C GLY A 478 -6.03 -13.19 -15.02
N SER A 479 -6.17 -13.75 -13.81
CA SER A 479 -6.22 -15.19 -13.47
C SER A 479 -4.92 -16.00 -13.67
N ASN A 480 -4.05 -15.59 -14.60
CA ASN A 480 -2.79 -16.27 -14.90
C ASN A 480 -1.67 -15.31 -15.33
N GLY A 481 -1.87 -13.99 -15.23
CA GLY A 481 -0.83 -12.99 -15.47
C GLY A 481 0.22 -13.02 -14.36
N ALA A 482 1.35 -13.69 -14.61
CA ALA A 482 2.35 -14.03 -13.61
C ALA A 482 3.59 -13.14 -13.68
N VAL A 483 4.24 -12.96 -12.53
CA VAL A 483 5.53 -12.26 -12.37
C VAL A 483 6.69 -13.19 -12.72
N PHE A 484 6.58 -14.45 -12.30
CA PHE A 484 7.49 -15.55 -12.62
C PHE A 484 6.67 -16.83 -12.77
N SER A 485 7.24 -17.85 -13.43
CA SER A 485 6.59 -19.16 -13.54
C SER A 485 6.65 -19.94 -12.21
N ASN A 486 7.70 -19.74 -11.40
CA ASN A 486 7.90 -20.41 -10.12
C ASN A 486 8.81 -19.62 -9.16
N TRP A 487 8.82 -20.01 -7.89
CA TRP A 487 9.63 -19.36 -6.84
C TRP A 487 11.14 -19.55 -7.03
N GLY A 488 11.61 -20.59 -7.72
CA GLY A 488 13.03 -20.75 -8.04
C GLY A 488 13.54 -19.64 -8.96
N GLN A 489 12.74 -19.28 -9.98
CA GLN A 489 13.03 -18.14 -10.86
C GLN A 489 13.07 -16.83 -10.09
N PHE A 490 12.09 -16.58 -9.20
CA PHE A 490 12.07 -15.42 -8.31
C PHE A 490 13.38 -15.29 -7.51
N GLN A 491 13.81 -16.38 -6.86
CA GLN A 491 15.03 -16.38 -6.03
C GLN A 491 16.30 -16.06 -6.84
N ILE A 492 16.44 -16.66 -8.03
CA ILE A 492 17.61 -16.41 -8.90
C ILE A 492 17.59 -14.98 -9.45
N THR A 493 16.43 -14.48 -9.88
CA THR A 493 16.29 -13.10 -10.35
C THR A 493 16.66 -12.10 -9.26
N LEU A 494 16.15 -12.26 -8.03
CA LEU A 494 16.51 -11.38 -6.93
C LEU A 494 18.00 -11.46 -6.60
N LYS A 495 18.60 -12.65 -6.59
CA LYS A 495 20.06 -12.80 -6.45
C LYS A 495 20.82 -11.99 -7.52
N TYR A 496 20.43 -12.11 -8.79
CA TYR A 496 21.09 -11.37 -9.87
C TYR A 496 20.93 -9.87 -9.72
N LEU A 497 19.73 -9.37 -9.43
CA LEU A 497 19.47 -7.95 -9.21
C LEU A 497 20.26 -7.41 -8.02
N GLN A 498 20.38 -8.17 -6.93
CA GLN A 498 21.17 -7.74 -5.76
C GLN A 498 22.66 -7.61 -6.07
N GLN A 499 23.19 -8.47 -6.95
CA GLN A 499 24.64 -8.59 -7.18
C GLN A 499 25.13 -7.86 -8.44
N MET A 500 24.24 -7.54 -9.38
CA MET A 500 24.59 -6.94 -10.66
C MET A 500 25.28 -5.58 -10.49
N SER A 501 26.21 -5.30 -11.39
CA SER A 501 26.86 -4.00 -11.51
C SER A 501 26.12 -3.10 -12.51
N GLU A 502 26.50 -1.81 -12.56
CA GLU A 502 25.93 -0.83 -13.49
C GLU A 502 26.17 -1.18 -14.98
N ASN A 503 27.17 -2.03 -15.25
CA ASN A 503 27.57 -2.45 -16.60
C ASN A 503 26.92 -3.77 -17.03
N GLN A 504 25.95 -4.30 -16.29
CA GLN A 504 25.29 -5.56 -16.59
C GLN A 504 23.80 -5.38 -16.90
N CYS A 505 23.27 -6.26 -17.75
CA CYS A 505 21.87 -6.37 -18.11
C CYS A 505 21.37 -7.78 -17.79
N LEU A 506 20.27 -7.88 -17.06
CA LEU A 506 19.57 -9.13 -16.80
C LEU A 506 18.66 -9.49 -17.98
N HIS A 507 18.85 -10.69 -18.55
CA HIS A 507 17.98 -11.17 -19.63
C HIS A 507 16.97 -12.19 -19.07
N MET A 508 15.67 -11.92 -19.30
CA MET A 508 14.56 -12.73 -18.81
C MET A 508 13.78 -13.37 -19.98
N ASN A 509 13.62 -14.69 -19.93
CA ASN A 509 12.84 -15.47 -20.89
C ASN A 509 11.65 -16.14 -20.20
N SER A 510 10.47 -15.53 -20.31
CA SER A 510 9.23 -16.03 -19.71
C SER A 510 9.37 -16.38 -18.23
N GLY A 511 9.89 -15.41 -17.46
CA GLY A 511 10.21 -15.58 -16.04
C GLY A 511 11.56 -16.25 -15.77
N HIS A 512 12.15 -17.00 -16.71
CA HIS A 512 13.47 -17.61 -16.51
C HIS A 512 14.61 -16.58 -16.60
N PRO A 513 15.41 -16.37 -15.55
CA PRO A 513 16.59 -15.50 -15.61
C PRO A 513 17.74 -16.22 -16.32
N THR A 514 17.96 -15.89 -17.59
CA THR A 514 19.01 -16.52 -18.40
C THR A 514 20.42 -16.15 -17.95
N GLY A 515 20.58 -14.98 -17.30
CA GLY A 515 21.84 -14.52 -16.73
C GLY A 515 22.04 -13.02 -16.85
N LEU A 516 23.21 -12.57 -16.38
CA LEU A 516 23.71 -11.20 -16.48
C LEU A 516 24.70 -11.09 -17.64
N TRP A 517 24.45 -10.16 -18.55
CA TRP A 517 25.26 -9.90 -19.74
C TRP A 517 25.87 -8.50 -19.67
N PRO A 518 27.05 -8.25 -20.26
CA PRO A 518 27.59 -6.90 -20.35
C PRO A 518 26.67 -5.97 -21.14
N LYS A 519 26.47 -4.74 -20.65
CA LYS A 519 25.79 -3.67 -21.39
C LYS A 519 26.66 -3.16 -22.54
N LEU A 520 26.02 -2.69 -23.60
CA LEU A 520 26.70 -1.98 -24.69
C LEU A 520 27.11 -0.55 -24.27
N SER A 521 26.27 0.11 -23.48
CA SER A 521 26.46 1.46 -22.98
C SER A 521 25.80 1.63 -21.60
N LYS A 522 26.12 2.70 -20.87
CA LYS A 522 25.43 3.05 -19.62
C LYS A 522 23.91 3.26 -19.81
N SER A 523 23.53 3.82 -20.96
CA SER A 523 22.14 4.02 -21.35
C SER A 523 21.41 2.73 -21.74
N SER A 524 22.11 1.59 -21.89
CA SER A 524 21.45 0.32 -22.17
C SER A 524 20.61 -0.13 -20.95
N PRO A 525 19.50 -0.86 -21.16
CA PRO A 525 18.67 -1.36 -20.08
C PRO A 525 19.45 -2.24 -19.11
N SER A 526 19.07 -2.18 -17.84
CA SER A 526 19.50 -3.11 -16.79
C SER A 526 18.72 -4.42 -16.81
N ALA A 527 17.56 -4.47 -17.49
CA ALA A 527 16.90 -5.73 -17.81
C ALA A 527 16.18 -5.70 -19.17
N VAL A 528 16.15 -6.85 -19.84
CA VAL A 528 15.37 -7.10 -21.05
C VAL A 528 14.49 -8.32 -20.81
N ILE A 529 13.18 -8.14 -20.98
CA ILE A 529 12.17 -9.14 -20.62
C ILE A 529 11.38 -9.56 -21.85
N SER A 530 11.27 -10.87 -22.06
CA SER A 530 10.29 -11.44 -22.99
C SER A 530 9.37 -12.37 -22.23
N ASN A 531 8.06 -12.33 -22.45
CA ASN A 531 7.12 -13.25 -21.81
C ASN A 531 6.14 -13.84 -22.81
N GLY A 532 6.09 -15.16 -22.90
CA GLY A 532 5.12 -15.86 -23.74
C GLY A 532 5.39 -15.82 -25.24
N MET A 533 6.58 -15.40 -25.67
CA MET A 533 6.93 -15.34 -27.09
C MET A 533 6.93 -16.73 -27.71
N MET A 534 6.18 -16.89 -28.81
CA MET A 534 5.96 -18.15 -29.51
C MET A 534 6.18 -17.96 -30.99
N ILE A 535 6.58 -19.03 -31.67
CA ILE A 535 6.44 -19.11 -33.13
C ILE A 535 4.93 -19.06 -33.44
N PRO A 536 4.45 -18.17 -34.34
CA PRO A 536 3.03 -17.85 -34.46
C PRO A 536 2.09 -19.05 -34.64
N ILE A 537 2.47 -20.05 -35.45
CA ILE A 537 1.63 -21.23 -35.73
C ILE A 537 1.40 -22.13 -34.49
N PHE A 538 2.19 -21.97 -33.43
CA PHE A 538 2.07 -22.71 -32.16
C PHE A 538 1.53 -21.82 -31.02
N SER A 539 1.10 -20.60 -31.32
CA SER A 539 0.64 -19.61 -30.32
C SER A 539 -0.84 -19.80 -29.98
N ASP A 540 -1.23 -21.02 -29.60
CA ASP A 540 -2.58 -21.36 -29.13
C ASP A 540 -2.60 -21.71 -27.63
N ILE A 541 -3.81 -21.77 -27.06
CA ILE A 541 -4.02 -21.97 -25.61
C ILE A 541 -3.60 -23.37 -25.15
N GLU A 542 -3.76 -24.40 -25.99
CA GLU A 542 -3.39 -25.77 -25.62
C GLU A 542 -1.87 -25.89 -25.49
N ASN A 543 -1.14 -25.36 -26.49
CA ASN A 543 0.31 -25.28 -26.44
C ASN A 543 0.79 -24.43 -25.26
N PHE A 544 0.17 -23.27 -24.99
CA PHE A 544 0.47 -22.47 -23.81
C PHE A 544 0.36 -23.27 -22.52
N ASN A 545 -0.78 -23.94 -22.29
CA ASN A 545 -1.05 -24.70 -21.08
C ASN A 545 0.00 -25.79 -20.84
N ASN A 546 0.34 -26.55 -21.89
CA ASN A 546 1.34 -27.60 -21.83
C ASN A 546 2.75 -27.04 -21.58
N LEU A 547 3.13 -25.95 -22.26
CA LEU A 547 4.45 -25.34 -22.13
C LEU A 547 4.63 -24.59 -20.80
N TYR A 548 3.55 -24.06 -20.22
CA TYR A 548 3.56 -23.48 -18.88
C TYR A 548 3.86 -24.58 -17.84
N ALA A 549 3.12 -25.70 -17.88
CA ALA A 549 3.37 -26.84 -16.99
C ALA A 549 4.76 -27.47 -17.18
N LEU A 550 5.30 -27.48 -18.41
CA LEU A 550 6.68 -27.89 -18.68
C LEU A 550 7.74 -26.91 -18.14
N GLY A 551 7.35 -25.72 -17.68
CA GLY A 551 8.23 -24.70 -17.12
C GLY A 551 9.05 -23.92 -18.15
N VAL A 552 8.57 -23.83 -19.40
CA VAL A 552 9.32 -23.22 -20.52
C VAL A 552 8.70 -21.93 -21.06
N THR A 553 7.49 -21.57 -20.59
CA THR A 553 6.89 -20.27 -20.88
C THR A 553 6.04 -19.78 -19.70
N MET A 554 5.52 -18.55 -19.77
CA MET A 554 4.54 -17.99 -18.84
C MET A 554 3.75 -16.88 -19.52
N TYR A 555 2.56 -16.60 -19.01
CA TYR A 555 1.76 -15.46 -19.47
C TYR A 555 2.05 -14.24 -18.59
N GLY A 556 2.74 -13.24 -19.15
CA GLY A 556 3.10 -12.02 -18.44
C GLY A 556 2.01 -10.93 -18.42
N GLN A 557 0.87 -11.17 -19.07
CA GLN A 557 -0.16 -10.15 -19.32
C GLN A 557 0.48 -8.89 -19.92
N MET A 558 0.25 -7.72 -19.35
CA MET A 558 0.88 -6.44 -19.66
C MET A 558 1.86 -6.11 -18.54
N THR A 559 1.38 -5.71 -17.37
CA THR A 559 2.26 -5.21 -16.30
C THR A 559 2.63 -6.22 -15.22
N ALA A 560 2.13 -7.46 -15.30
CA ALA A 560 2.45 -8.52 -14.35
C ALA A 560 3.90 -9.00 -14.54
N GLY A 561 4.21 -9.50 -15.74
CA GLY A 561 5.54 -10.01 -16.09
C GLY A 561 6.58 -8.93 -16.40
N SER A 562 6.18 -7.66 -16.49
CA SER A 562 7.07 -6.50 -16.72
C SER A 562 7.30 -5.64 -15.49
N TRP A 563 6.75 -6.05 -14.33
CA TRP A 563 6.99 -5.42 -13.03
C TRP A 563 6.57 -3.94 -13.00
N MET A 564 5.37 -3.62 -13.51
CA MET A 564 4.84 -2.24 -13.52
C MET A 564 3.36 -2.15 -13.14
N TYR A 565 2.83 -3.13 -12.40
CA TYR A 565 1.45 -3.09 -11.91
C TYR A 565 1.35 -2.25 -10.64
N ILE A 566 0.28 -1.47 -10.47
CA ILE A 566 0.12 -0.50 -9.37
C ILE A 566 -1.27 -0.59 -8.73
N GLY A 567 -1.88 -1.77 -8.81
CA GLY A 567 -3.24 -2.00 -8.33
C GLY A 567 -4.33 -1.47 -9.27
N PRO A 568 -5.58 -1.37 -8.77
CA PRO A 568 -6.77 -1.12 -9.59
C PRO A 568 -6.90 0.32 -10.13
N GLN A 569 -6.14 1.27 -9.59
CA GLN A 569 -6.23 2.69 -10.00
C GLN A 569 -6.04 2.90 -11.50
N GLY A 570 -5.19 2.07 -12.13
CA GLY A 570 -4.93 2.12 -13.57
C GLY A 570 -6.19 1.93 -14.40
N ILE A 571 -6.99 0.93 -14.04
CA ILE A 571 -8.22 0.58 -14.75
C ILE A 571 -9.35 1.54 -14.39
N ILE A 572 -9.43 2.00 -13.14
CA ILE A 572 -10.47 2.97 -12.73
C ILE A 572 -10.34 4.26 -13.54
N HIS A 573 -9.12 4.78 -13.71
CA HIS A 573 -8.90 5.99 -14.50
C HIS A 573 -9.29 5.82 -15.97
N GLY A 574 -8.78 4.78 -16.63
CA GLY A 574 -9.11 4.49 -18.03
C GLY A 574 -10.61 4.32 -18.23
N THR A 575 -11.28 3.65 -17.30
CA THR A 575 -12.74 3.45 -17.35
C THR A 575 -13.53 4.71 -17.13
N ALA A 576 -13.09 5.59 -16.24
CA ALA A 576 -13.77 6.87 -16.02
C ALA A 576 -13.73 7.72 -17.30
N ILE A 577 -12.58 7.74 -17.99
CA ILE A 577 -12.42 8.39 -19.29
C ILE A 577 -13.33 7.74 -20.35
N THR A 578 -13.30 6.41 -20.47
CA THR A 578 -14.07 5.70 -21.49
C THR A 578 -15.56 5.95 -21.35
N VAL A 579 -16.11 5.84 -20.13
CA VAL A 579 -17.54 6.03 -19.88
C VAL A 579 -17.95 7.49 -20.08
N ALA A 580 -17.12 8.44 -19.63
CA ALA A 580 -17.36 9.86 -19.88
C ALA A 580 -17.40 10.19 -21.38
N GLN A 581 -16.51 9.58 -22.17
CA GLN A 581 -16.45 9.86 -23.59
C GLN A 581 -17.49 9.09 -24.40
N ALA A 582 -17.88 7.89 -23.97
CA ALA A 582 -19.07 7.21 -24.48
C ALA A 582 -20.34 8.05 -24.28
N SER A 583 -20.49 8.75 -23.14
CA SER A 583 -21.60 9.68 -22.89
C SER A 583 -21.63 10.84 -23.88
N LYS A 584 -20.46 11.37 -24.28
CA LYS A 584 -20.34 12.42 -25.30
C LYS A 584 -20.74 11.91 -26.68
N LEU A 585 -20.31 10.71 -27.07
CA LEU A 585 -20.69 10.10 -28.35
C LEU A 585 -22.19 9.78 -28.40
N GLN A 586 -22.75 9.29 -27.30
CA GLN A 586 -24.17 8.99 -27.17
C GLN A 586 -25.05 10.25 -27.29
N ASN A 587 -24.63 11.35 -26.67
CA ASN A 587 -25.33 12.63 -26.78
C ASN A 587 -24.35 13.82 -26.72
N PRO A 588 -23.88 14.31 -27.89
CA PRO A 588 -22.91 15.42 -27.95
C PRO A 588 -23.43 16.72 -27.33
N SER A 589 -24.76 16.94 -27.34
CA SER A 589 -25.38 18.15 -26.77
C SER A 589 -25.44 18.15 -25.24
N ASN A 590 -25.36 16.96 -24.61
CA ASN A 590 -25.29 16.79 -23.17
C ASN A 590 -24.30 15.66 -22.81
N PRO A 591 -22.99 15.97 -22.77
CA PRO A 591 -21.95 14.96 -22.55
C PRO A 591 -21.86 14.48 -21.09
N SER A 592 -22.64 15.05 -20.16
CA SER A 592 -22.60 14.67 -18.74
C SER A 592 -23.12 13.26 -18.48
N LEU A 593 -22.53 12.55 -17.51
CA LEU A 593 -23.04 11.28 -17.01
C LEU A 593 -24.17 11.43 -15.98
N LYS A 594 -24.45 12.64 -15.48
CA LYS A 594 -25.45 12.87 -14.44
C LYS A 594 -26.84 12.42 -14.88
N GLY A 595 -27.42 11.45 -14.16
CA GLY A 595 -28.73 10.86 -14.45
C GLY A 595 -28.73 9.85 -15.60
N LYS A 596 -27.57 9.54 -16.19
CA LYS A 596 -27.43 8.49 -17.21
C LYS A 596 -27.06 7.16 -16.56
N VAL A 597 -27.61 6.08 -17.11
CA VAL A 597 -27.34 4.69 -16.70
C VAL A 597 -26.30 4.08 -17.61
N PHE A 598 -25.26 3.52 -17.01
CA PHE A 598 -24.29 2.63 -17.63
C PHE A 598 -24.53 1.19 -17.16
N LEU A 599 -25.03 0.35 -18.06
CA LEU A 599 -25.32 -1.06 -17.81
C LEU A 599 -24.15 -1.94 -18.27
N THR A 600 -23.61 -2.76 -17.37
CA THR A 600 -22.42 -3.59 -17.65
C THR A 600 -22.41 -4.91 -16.86
N SER A 601 -21.31 -5.66 -16.95
CA SER A 601 -21.10 -6.96 -16.34
C SER A 601 -19.71 -7.12 -15.71
N GLY A 602 -19.64 -8.00 -14.71
CA GLY A 602 -18.40 -8.44 -14.08
C GLY A 602 -17.87 -7.51 -12.98
N LEU A 603 -17.48 -8.11 -11.86
CA LEU A 603 -16.85 -7.46 -10.71
C LEU A 603 -15.53 -8.12 -10.31
N GLY A 604 -14.89 -8.80 -11.25
CA GLY A 604 -13.57 -9.41 -11.12
C GLY A 604 -12.45 -8.38 -10.95
N GLY A 605 -11.18 -8.82 -11.04
CA GLY A 605 -9.99 -7.99 -10.78
C GLY A 605 -10.01 -6.61 -11.43
N MET A 606 -10.23 -6.58 -12.76
CA MET A 606 -10.31 -5.35 -13.56
C MET A 606 -11.74 -4.80 -13.69
N SER A 607 -12.73 -5.66 -13.91
CA SER A 607 -14.12 -5.24 -14.14
C SER A 607 -14.80 -4.66 -12.89
N GLY A 608 -14.30 -4.98 -11.69
CA GLY A 608 -14.70 -4.34 -10.45
C GLY A 608 -14.38 -2.84 -10.35
N ALA A 609 -13.61 -2.28 -11.29
CA ALA A 609 -13.34 -0.85 -11.38
C ALA A 609 -14.49 -0.04 -12.01
N GLN A 610 -15.34 -0.67 -12.84
CA GLN A 610 -16.40 0.01 -13.60
C GLN A 610 -17.41 0.77 -12.70
N PRO A 611 -17.88 0.20 -11.58
CA PRO A 611 -18.73 0.90 -10.62
C PRO A 611 -18.13 2.21 -10.11
N LYS A 612 -16.89 2.14 -9.60
CA LYS A 612 -16.20 3.30 -9.04
C LYS A 612 -15.87 4.35 -10.09
N ALA A 613 -15.44 3.92 -11.28
CA ALA A 613 -15.16 4.81 -12.40
C ALA A 613 -16.39 5.63 -12.83
N THR A 614 -17.55 4.97 -12.92
CA THR A 614 -18.81 5.62 -13.33
C THR A 614 -19.30 6.60 -12.28
N THR A 615 -19.21 6.25 -10.99
CA THR A 615 -19.61 7.12 -9.88
C THR A 615 -18.69 8.34 -9.75
N ILE A 616 -17.38 8.19 -9.98
CA ILE A 616 -16.43 9.33 -10.08
C ILE A 616 -16.86 10.28 -11.19
N GLY A 617 -17.30 9.75 -12.34
CA GLY A 617 -17.86 10.53 -13.45
C GLY A 617 -19.23 11.16 -13.16
N GLY A 618 -19.88 10.80 -12.05
CA GLY A 618 -21.19 11.29 -11.64
C GLY A 618 -22.38 10.54 -12.25
N GLY A 619 -22.17 9.33 -12.78
CA GLY A 619 -23.21 8.51 -13.41
C GLY A 619 -23.78 7.41 -12.51
N ILE A 620 -24.76 6.69 -13.05
CA ILE A 620 -25.38 5.52 -12.42
C ILE A 620 -24.81 4.26 -13.06
N CYS A 621 -24.05 3.46 -12.32
CA CYS A 621 -23.57 2.16 -12.81
C CYS A 621 -24.52 1.06 -12.35
N VAL A 622 -24.92 0.19 -13.28
CA VAL A 622 -25.66 -1.04 -12.98
C VAL A 622 -24.86 -2.21 -13.51
N VAL A 623 -24.49 -3.16 -12.64
CA VAL A 623 -23.55 -4.23 -12.98
C VAL A 623 -24.07 -5.60 -12.56
N GLY A 624 -24.08 -6.55 -13.49
CA GLY A 624 -24.40 -7.96 -13.20
C GLY A 624 -23.15 -8.75 -12.81
N GLU A 625 -23.19 -9.44 -11.67
CA GLU A 625 -22.15 -10.38 -11.23
C GLU A 625 -22.79 -11.60 -10.54
N ILE A 626 -22.54 -12.77 -11.10
CA ILE A 626 -23.09 -14.04 -10.61
C ILE A 626 -22.30 -14.59 -9.42
N ASN A 627 -21.01 -14.24 -9.31
CA ASN A 627 -20.17 -14.64 -8.21
C ASN A 627 -20.36 -13.70 -7.01
N ALA A 628 -21.13 -14.17 -6.03
CA ALA A 628 -21.41 -13.43 -4.79
C ALA A 628 -20.15 -12.99 -4.04
N LYS A 629 -19.04 -13.76 -4.10
CA LYS A 629 -17.77 -13.37 -3.45
C LYS A 629 -17.18 -12.13 -4.10
N ALA A 630 -17.14 -12.06 -5.42
CA ALA A 630 -16.62 -10.90 -6.15
C ALA A 630 -17.48 -9.65 -5.85
N LEU A 631 -18.80 -9.81 -5.90
CA LEU A 631 -19.74 -8.74 -5.63
C LEU A 631 -19.62 -8.21 -4.18
N ASN A 632 -19.54 -9.09 -3.18
CA ASN A 632 -19.34 -8.71 -1.78
C ASN A 632 -18.00 -8.00 -1.57
N LYS A 633 -16.91 -8.52 -2.14
CA LYS A 633 -15.56 -7.92 -2.06
C LYS A 633 -15.57 -6.47 -2.58
N ARG A 634 -16.26 -6.18 -3.68
CA ARG A 634 -16.33 -4.80 -4.23
C ARG A 634 -17.19 -3.87 -3.39
N HIS A 635 -18.22 -4.39 -2.74
CA HIS A 635 -19.03 -3.62 -1.81
C HIS A 635 -18.24 -3.26 -0.55
N GLU A 636 -17.53 -4.23 0.05
CA GLU A 636 -16.67 -4.00 1.22
C GLU A 636 -15.54 -3.01 0.93
N GLN A 637 -15.02 -3.00 -0.30
CA GLN A 637 -14.02 -2.02 -0.77
C GLN A 637 -14.58 -0.61 -1.01
N GLY A 638 -15.91 -0.41 -0.97
CA GLY A 638 -16.55 0.85 -1.33
C GLY A 638 -16.43 1.21 -2.82
N TYR A 639 -16.28 0.18 -3.67
CA TYR A 639 -16.33 0.31 -5.13
C TYR A 639 -17.77 0.14 -5.63
N LEU A 640 -18.59 -0.64 -4.92
CA LEU A 640 -20.00 -0.88 -5.20
C LEU A 640 -20.87 -0.39 -4.04
N ASP A 641 -21.84 0.48 -4.29
CA ASP A 641 -22.63 1.14 -3.23
C ASP A 641 -23.80 0.28 -2.74
N GLU A 642 -24.59 -0.30 -3.66
CA GLU A 642 -25.78 -1.09 -3.32
C GLU A 642 -25.78 -2.46 -4.02
N LYS A 643 -26.48 -3.44 -3.42
CA LYS A 643 -26.56 -4.82 -3.92
C LYS A 643 -28.00 -5.31 -3.90
N PHE A 644 -28.43 -5.98 -4.97
CA PHE A 644 -29.76 -6.54 -5.11
C PHE A 644 -29.70 -7.98 -5.64
N THR A 645 -30.62 -8.82 -5.17
CA THR A 645 -30.91 -10.15 -5.73
C THR A 645 -32.22 -10.17 -6.51
N ASP A 646 -33.09 -9.18 -6.30
CA ASP A 646 -34.38 -9.04 -6.97
C ASP A 646 -34.30 -7.95 -8.04
N LEU A 647 -34.60 -8.33 -9.29
CA LEU A 647 -34.50 -7.45 -10.45
C LEU A 647 -35.58 -6.36 -10.46
N ASP A 648 -36.77 -6.59 -9.90
CA ASP A 648 -37.84 -5.59 -9.84
C ASP A 648 -37.49 -4.47 -8.85
N GLN A 649 -36.95 -4.83 -7.68
CA GLN A 649 -36.42 -3.87 -6.71
C GLN A 649 -35.25 -3.08 -7.29
N LEU A 650 -34.34 -3.73 -8.01
CA LEU A 650 -33.23 -3.07 -8.69
C LEU A 650 -33.74 -2.03 -9.70
N ILE A 651 -34.69 -2.39 -10.57
CA ILE A 651 -35.27 -1.46 -11.55
C ILE A 651 -35.95 -0.28 -10.85
N ALA A 652 -36.69 -0.52 -9.76
CA ALA A 652 -37.29 0.54 -8.96
C ALA A 652 -36.24 1.50 -8.38
N ARG A 653 -35.12 0.96 -7.88
CA ARG A 653 -34.01 1.76 -7.34
C ARG A 653 -33.31 2.60 -8.41
N VAL A 654 -33.08 2.03 -9.59
CA VAL A 654 -32.48 2.75 -10.73
C VAL A 654 -33.39 3.90 -11.18
N ARG A 655 -34.72 3.71 -11.15
CA ARG A 655 -35.68 4.78 -11.46
C ARG A 655 -35.52 5.98 -10.52
N VAL A 656 -35.40 5.73 -9.22
CA VAL A 656 -35.14 6.78 -8.21
C VAL A 656 -33.79 7.46 -8.45
N ALA A 657 -32.73 6.67 -8.70
CA ALA A 657 -31.40 7.21 -8.98
C ALA A 657 -31.38 8.14 -10.20
N LYS A 658 -32.07 7.75 -11.29
CA LYS A 658 -32.20 8.59 -12.49
C LYS A 658 -32.96 9.88 -12.20
N GLN A 659 -34.08 9.81 -11.49
CA GLN A 659 -34.88 10.99 -11.12
C GLN A 659 -34.08 12.00 -10.29
N ASN A 660 -33.32 11.50 -9.32
CA ASN A 660 -32.50 12.33 -8.42
C ASN A 660 -31.14 12.72 -9.01
N LYS A 661 -30.76 12.17 -10.17
CA LYS A 661 -29.44 12.31 -10.80
C LYS A 661 -28.30 11.94 -9.84
N GLU A 662 -28.50 10.85 -9.12
CA GLU A 662 -27.52 10.31 -8.17
C GLU A 662 -26.27 9.79 -8.91
N ALA A 663 -25.11 9.92 -8.26
CA ALA A 663 -23.89 9.22 -8.66
C ALA A 663 -23.77 7.96 -7.80
N ILE A 664 -24.22 6.83 -8.32
CA ILE A 664 -24.34 5.59 -7.55
C ILE A 664 -24.04 4.35 -8.38
N SER A 665 -23.52 3.32 -7.72
CA SER A 665 -23.29 2.00 -8.29
C SER A 665 -24.16 0.92 -7.65
N ILE A 666 -24.85 0.15 -8.49
CA ILE A 666 -25.86 -0.83 -8.09
C ILE A 666 -25.49 -2.19 -8.69
N GLY A 667 -25.27 -3.19 -7.85
CA GLY A 667 -24.90 -4.54 -8.26
C GLY A 667 -26.07 -5.51 -8.22
N TYR A 668 -26.21 -6.31 -9.27
CA TYR A 668 -27.12 -7.45 -9.31
C TYR A 668 -26.35 -8.75 -9.05
N ALA A 669 -26.72 -9.45 -7.97
CA ALA A 669 -26.19 -10.75 -7.61
C ALA A 669 -26.92 -11.87 -8.40
N GLY A 670 -26.56 -12.01 -9.67
CA GLY A 670 -27.17 -12.97 -10.59
C GLY A 670 -26.53 -12.94 -11.97
N ASN A 671 -27.09 -13.69 -12.92
CA ASN A 671 -26.54 -13.76 -14.27
C ASN A 671 -26.79 -12.44 -15.03
N VAL A 672 -25.78 -11.93 -15.71
CA VAL A 672 -25.89 -10.67 -16.47
C VAL A 672 -26.93 -10.75 -17.59
N VAL A 673 -27.19 -11.93 -18.16
CA VAL A 673 -28.22 -12.09 -19.20
C VAL A 673 -29.60 -11.73 -18.66
N ASP A 674 -29.93 -12.15 -17.42
CA ASP A 674 -31.21 -11.84 -16.79
C ASP A 674 -31.37 -10.31 -16.59
N LEU A 675 -30.28 -9.65 -16.22
CA LEU A 675 -30.22 -8.20 -16.08
C LEU A 675 -30.48 -7.49 -17.41
N TRP A 676 -29.78 -7.89 -18.48
CA TRP A 676 -29.96 -7.33 -19.82
C TRP A 676 -31.39 -7.51 -20.34
N GLU A 677 -31.94 -8.72 -20.22
CA GLU A 677 -33.32 -9.02 -20.63
C GLU A 677 -34.34 -8.20 -19.83
N LYS A 678 -34.14 -8.07 -18.51
CA LYS A 678 -35.00 -7.23 -17.66
C LYS A 678 -35.04 -5.77 -18.10
N PHE A 679 -33.88 -5.16 -18.35
CA PHE A 679 -33.83 -3.77 -18.81
C PHE A 679 -34.50 -3.61 -20.18
N ALA A 680 -34.29 -4.57 -21.09
CA ALA A 680 -34.92 -4.55 -22.41
C ALA A 680 -36.46 -4.56 -22.34
N ASP A 681 -37.03 -5.19 -21.31
CA ASP A 681 -38.47 -5.27 -21.06
C ASP A 681 -39.02 -4.16 -20.13
N SER A 682 -38.16 -3.45 -19.38
CA SER A 682 -38.57 -2.38 -18.45
C SER A 682 -38.91 -1.05 -19.12
N ASP A 683 -39.48 -0.10 -18.39
CA ASP A 683 -39.69 1.30 -18.83
C ASP A 683 -38.45 2.21 -18.61
N VAL A 684 -37.35 1.67 -18.06
CA VAL A 684 -36.16 2.45 -17.72
C VAL A 684 -35.21 2.49 -18.92
N ASP A 685 -34.95 3.70 -19.42
CA ASP A 685 -33.96 3.90 -20.47
C ASP A 685 -32.54 3.63 -19.98
N VAL A 686 -31.73 3.02 -20.85
CA VAL A 686 -30.30 2.83 -20.66
C VAL A 686 -29.57 3.64 -21.73
N GLU A 687 -28.72 4.56 -21.31
CA GLU A 687 -27.94 5.41 -22.22
C GLU A 687 -26.67 4.71 -22.71
N LEU A 688 -25.95 4.04 -21.82
CA LEU A 688 -24.66 3.42 -22.11
C LEU A 688 -24.68 1.93 -21.76
N GLY A 689 -24.09 1.11 -22.62
CA GLY A 689 -23.98 -0.34 -22.41
C GLY A 689 -22.59 -0.88 -22.75
N SER A 690 -22.08 -1.81 -21.94
CA SER A 690 -20.86 -2.56 -22.25
C SER A 690 -20.83 -3.93 -21.56
N ASP A 691 -19.75 -4.69 -21.75
CA ASP A 691 -19.51 -5.97 -21.08
C ASP A 691 -18.02 -6.10 -20.73
N GLN A 692 -17.73 -6.54 -19.51
CA GLN A 692 -16.35 -6.81 -19.06
C GLN A 692 -16.24 -8.16 -18.33
N SER A 693 -17.09 -9.11 -18.70
CA SER A 693 -16.91 -10.52 -18.33
C SER A 693 -15.68 -11.11 -19.06
N SER A 694 -15.17 -12.28 -18.64
CA SER A 694 -13.83 -12.75 -19.08
C SER A 694 -13.89 -13.60 -20.36
N LEU A 695 -14.37 -13.02 -21.46
CA LEU A 695 -14.52 -13.69 -22.77
C LEU A 695 -13.20 -13.97 -23.50
N HIS A 696 -12.06 -13.53 -22.96
CA HIS A 696 -10.74 -13.99 -23.42
C HIS A 696 -10.51 -15.48 -23.07
N ASN A 697 -11.29 -16.02 -22.12
CA ASN A 697 -11.26 -17.43 -21.71
C ASN A 697 -12.67 -17.95 -21.32
N PRO A 698 -13.62 -17.98 -22.28
CA PRO A 698 -15.04 -18.13 -21.98
C PRO A 698 -15.43 -19.52 -21.45
N PHE A 699 -14.62 -20.54 -21.77
CA PHE A 699 -14.95 -21.94 -21.47
C PHE A 699 -14.25 -22.49 -20.21
N ASN A 700 -13.45 -21.68 -19.53
CA ASN A 700 -12.76 -22.06 -18.29
C ASN A 700 -13.10 -21.11 -17.14
N GLY A 701 -14.40 -20.84 -16.96
CA GLY A 701 -14.92 -20.00 -15.87
C GLY A 701 -14.88 -18.49 -16.14
N GLY A 702 -14.61 -18.08 -17.38
CA GLY A 702 -14.64 -16.67 -17.76
C GLY A 702 -16.04 -16.11 -18.02
N TYR A 703 -16.99 -16.98 -18.40
CA TYR A 703 -18.40 -16.63 -18.62
C TYR A 703 -19.31 -17.76 -18.11
N TYR A 704 -20.36 -17.42 -17.39
CA TYR A 704 -21.28 -18.39 -16.78
C TYR A 704 -22.61 -18.42 -17.55
N PRO A 705 -23.08 -19.61 -17.98
CA PRO A 705 -24.35 -19.72 -18.69
C PRO A 705 -25.54 -19.22 -17.86
N GLN A 706 -26.51 -18.61 -18.53
CA GLN A 706 -27.79 -18.24 -17.93
C GLN A 706 -28.56 -19.50 -17.50
N GLY A 707 -29.25 -19.40 -16.36
CA GLY A 707 -30.08 -20.48 -15.82
C GLY A 707 -29.33 -21.54 -15.00
N MET A 708 -28.06 -21.29 -14.67
CA MET A 708 -27.24 -22.14 -13.80
C MET A 708 -26.63 -21.32 -12.67
N SER A 709 -26.47 -21.94 -11.51
CA SER A 709 -25.62 -21.43 -10.43
C SER A 709 -24.14 -21.56 -10.79
N VAL A 710 -23.27 -20.82 -10.07
CA VAL A 710 -21.81 -20.91 -10.23
C VAL A 710 -21.31 -22.34 -9.99
N ASP A 711 -21.85 -23.03 -8.99
CA ASP A 711 -21.42 -24.39 -8.65
C ASP A 711 -21.82 -25.41 -9.71
N GLU A 712 -23.06 -25.35 -10.21
CA GLU A 712 -23.53 -26.20 -11.32
C GLU A 712 -22.69 -25.97 -12.58
N ALA A 713 -22.42 -24.70 -12.91
CA ALA A 713 -21.58 -24.32 -14.04
C ALA A 713 -20.15 -24.86 -13.91
N ASN A 714 -19.55 -24.74 -12.71
CA ASN A 714 -18.21 -25.27 -12.43
C ASN A 714 -18.15 -26.80 -12.54
N GLN A 715 -19.16 -27.50 -12.03
CA GLN A 715 -19.26 -28.95 -12.17
C GLN A 715 -19.43 -29.37 -13.64
N LEU A 716 -20.27 -28.68 -14.40
CA LEU A 716 -20.51 -28.96 -15.81
C LEU A 716 -19.28 -28.70 -16.67
N MET A 717 -18.54 -27.63 -16.37
CA MET A 717 -17.30 -27.27 -17.06
C MET A 717 -16.25 -28.38 -16.97
N ILE A 718 -16.20 -29.11 -15.86
CA ILE A 718 -15.27 -30.24 -15.66
C ILE A 718 -15.84 -31.54 -16.24
N SER A 719 -17.09 -31.85 -15.90
CA SER A 719 -17.71 -33.14 -16.24
C SER A 719 -18.09 -33.27 -17.72
N ASN A 720 -18.50 -32.16 -18.36
CA ASN A 720 -18.86 -32.14 -19.78
C ASN A 720 -18.57 -30.78 -20.43
N PRO A 721 -17.28 -30.48 -20.74
CA PRO A 721 -16.84 -29.20 -21.29
C PRO A 721 -17.54 -28.82 -22.61
N LYS A 722 -17.94 -29.81 -23.41
CA LYS A 722 -18.64 -29.57 -24.69
C LYS A 722 -20.02 -28.97 -24.46
N VAL A 723 -20.80 -29.55 -23.54
CA VAL A 723 -22.14 -29.04 -23.19
C VAL A 723 -22.04 -27.68 -22.50
N PHE A 724 -21.03 -27.49 -21.64
CA PHE A 724 -20.75 -26.19 -21.04
C PHE A 724 -20.55 -25.11 -22.12
N LYS A 725 -19.71 -25.39 -23.12
CA LYS A 725 -19.47 -24.49 -24.26
C LYS A 725 -20.76 -24.16 -25.04
N GLU A 726 -21.59 -25.15 -25.32
CA GLU A 726 -22.88 -24.94 -26.00
C GLU A 726 -23.81 -24.00 -25.20
N LYS A 727 -23.86 -24.17 -23.88
CA LYS A 727 -24.65 -23.33 -22.95
C LYS A 727 -24.12 -21.91 -22.82
N VAL A 728 -22.80 -21.72 -22.82
CA VAL A 728 -22.16 -20.38 -22.90
C VAL A 728 -22.57 -19.69 -24.20
N GLN A 729 -22.47 -20.38 -25.33
CA GLN A 729 -22.83 -19.81 -26.64
C GLN A 729 -24.32 -19.46 -26.74
N GLU A 730 -25.20 -20.26 -26.15
CA GLU A 730 -26.64 -19.96 -26.04
C GLU A 730 -26.89 -18.66 -25.26
N SER A 731 -26.20 -18.49 -24.14
CA SER A 731 -26.32 -17.30 -23.29
C SER A 731 -25.80 -16.04 -23.99
N LEU A 732 -24.70 -16.12 -24.74
CA LEU A 732 -24.18 -15.01 -25.54
C LEU A 732 -25.18 -14.54 -26.61
N ARG A 733 -25.87 -15.47 -27.29
CA ARG A 733 -26.91 -15.11 -28.26
C ARG A 733 -28.05 -14.34 -27.61
N ARG A 734 -28.48 -14.77 -26.41
CA ARG A 734 -29.53 -14.08 -25.64
C ARG A 734 -29.08 -12.69 -25.18
N GLN A 735 -27.87 -12.56 -24.64
CA GLN A 735 -27.32 -11.29 -24.22
C GLN A 735 -27.29 -10.27 -25.37
N ILE A 736 -26.79 -10.67 -26.55
CA ILE A 736 -26.78 -9.81 -27.75
C ILE A 736 -28.19 -9.47 -28.20
N SER A 737 -29.15 -10.39 -28.13
CA SER A 737 -30.55 -10.10 -28.47
C SER A 737 -31.13 -8.97 -27.60
N ALA A 738 -30.90 -9.03 -26.28
CA ALA A 738 -31.32 -7.99 -25.34
C ALA A 738 -30.60 -6.65 -25.58
N ILE A 739 -29.29 -6.67 -25.84
CA ILE A 739 -28.51 -5.49 -26.22
C ILE A 739 -29.08 -4.84 -27.49
N ASN A 740 -29.30 -5.63 -28.55
CA ASN A 740 -29.87 -5.16 -29.83
C ASN A 740 -31.26 -4.53 -29.63
N LYS A 741 -32.06 -5.06 -28.69
CA LYS A 741 -33.37 -4.50 -28.33
C LYS A 741 -33.22 -3.14 -27.64
N LEU A 742 -32.30 -3.00 -26.68
CA LEU A 742 -32.06 -1.74 -25.98
C LEU A 742 -31.48 -0.65 -26.90
N VAL A 743 -30.53 -0.98 -27.76
CA VAL A 743 -29.97 -0.03 -28.75
C VAL A 743 -31.09 0.55 -29.63
N LYS A 744 -32.01 -0.30 -30.10
CA LYS A 744 -33.16 0.14 -30.90
C LYS A 744 -34.19 0.94 -30.10
N LYS A 745 -34.38 0.62 -28.82
CA LYS A 745 -35.44 1.16 -27.96
C LYS A 745 -35.07 2.49 -27.30
N SER A 746 -33.89 2.59 -26.70
CA SER A 746 -33.48 3.71 -25.84
C SER A 746 -32.32 4.53 -26.42
N ASN A 747 -31.97 4.32 -27.70
CA ASN A 747 -30.79 4.92 -28.33
C ASN A 747 -29.52 4.69 -27.48
N MET A 748 -29.41 3.49 -26.92
CA MET A 748 -28.27 3.09 -26.10
C MET A 748 -27.00 3.05 -26.96
N TYR A 749 -25.92 3.67 -26.49
CA TYR A 749 -24.60 3.51 -27.09
C TYR A 749 -23.91 2.30 -26.46
N PHE A 750 -23.81 1.22 -27.24
CA PHE A 750 -23.13 -0.01 -26.83
C PHE A 750 -21.72 -0.09 -27.42
N PHE A 751 -20.76 -0.51 -26.60
CA PHE A 751 -19.38 -0.71 -27.03
C PHE A 751 -18.73 -1.92 -26.35
N ASP A 752 -17.84 -2.62 -27.06
CA ASP A 752 -17.05 -3.74 -26.51
C ASP A 752 -15.88 -3.19 -25.68
N TYR A 753 -15.68 -3.72 -24.46
CA TYR A 753 -14.65 -3.25 -23.54
C TYR A 753 -13.27 -3.92 -23.74
N GLY A 754 -13.04 -4.54 -24.89
CA GLY A 754 -11.79 -5.22 -25.23
C GLY A 754 -11.60 -6.54 -24.50
N ASN A 755 -12.69 -7.24 -24.16
CA ASN A 755 -12.70 -8.55 -23.51
C ASN A 755 -12.95 -9.71 -24.49
N ALA A 756 -12.99 -9.43 -25.80
CA ALA A 756 -13.35 -10.36 -26.87
C ALA A 756 -14.84 -10.79 -26.88
N PHE A 757 -15.73 -9.99 -26.30
CA PHE A 757 -17.16 -10.28 -26.23
C PHE A 757 -17.79 -10.39 -27.62
N LEU A 758 -17.64 -9.37 -28.48
CA LEU A 758 -18.19 -9.42 -29.84
C LEU A 758 -17.61 -10.55 -30.68
N TYR A 759 -16.33 -10.87 -30.48
CA TYR A 759 -15.64 -11.95 -31.19
C TYR A 759 -16.21 -13.33 -30.83
N GLU A 760 -16.34 -13.64 -29.53
CA GLU A 760 -16.90 -14.91 -29.08
C GLU A 760 -18.42 -15.01 -29.33
N ALA A 761 -19.15 -13.88 -29.23
CA ALA A 761 -20.56 -13.82 -29.61
C ALA A 761 -20.75 -14.07 -31.12
N GLY A 762 -19.86 -13.53 -31.97
CA GLY A 762 -19.84 -13.81 -33.41
C GLY A 762 -19.61 -15.29 -33.70
N LYS A 763 -18.66 -15.94 -33.02
CA LYS A 763 -18.45 -17.41 -33.10
C LYS A 763 -19.65 -18.22 -32.61
N ALA A 764 -20.45 -17.66 -31.71
CA ALA A 764 -21.70 -18.26 -31.24
C ALA A 764 -22.88 -18.04 -32.20
N ASN A 765 -22.66 -17.41 -33.36
CA ASN A 765 -23.68 -16.97 -34.31
C ASN A 765 -24.71 -16.00 -33.71
N ALA A 766 -24.27 -15.11 -32.81
CA ALA A 766 -25.10 -14.00 -32.35
C ALA A 766 -25.20 -12.90 -33.42
N ASP A 767 -26.27 -12.11 -33.38
CA ASP A 767 -26.54 -11.01 -34.33
C ASP A 767 -25.67 -9.78 -34.02
N VAL A 768 -24.35 -9.90 -34.21
CA VAL A 768 -23.34 -8.87 -33.97
C VAL A 768 -22.77 -8.23 -35.24
N TYR A 769 -23.17 -8.71 -36.42
CA TYR A 769 -22.74 -8.19 -37.72
C TYR A 769 -23.94 -7.67 -38.53
N LEU A 770 -23.70 -6.64 -39.34
CA LEU A 770 -24.61 -6.17 -40.38
C LEU A 770 -24.57 -7.11 -41.60
N ALA A 771 -25.49 -6.92 -42.54
CA ALA A 771 -25.62 -7.78 -43.72
C ALA A 771 -24.38 -7.76 -44.64
N ASP A 772 -23.58 -6.70 -44.58
CA ASP A 772 -22.33 -6.52 -45.32
C ASP A 772 -21.10 -7.09 -44.57
N GLY A 773 -21.31 -7.72 -43.41
CA GLY A 773 -20.26 -8.29 -42.58
C GLY A 773 -19.57 -7.29 -41.64
N THR A 774 -19.98 -6.01 -41.63
CA THR A 774 -19.43 -5.03 -40.68
C THR A 774 -19.94 -5.27 -39.26
N PRO A 775 -19.11 -5.13 -38.21
CA PRO A 775 -19.58 -5.22 -36.84
C PRO A 775 -20.64 -4.16 -36.53
N ARG A 776 -21.73 -4.55 -35.85
CA ARG A 776 -22.80 -3.63 -35.41
C ARG A 776 -22.32 -2.66 -34.33
N TYR A 777 -21.37 -3.10 -33.52
CA TYR A 777 -20.82 -2.38 -32.39
C TYR A 777 -19.32 -2.33 -32.51
N LYS A 778 -18.75 -1.24 -32.02
CA LYS A 778 -17.32 -0.98 -32.06
C LYS A 778 -16.69 -1.28 -30.70
N SER A 779 -15.38 -1.51 -30.68
CA SER A 779 -14.64 -1.54 -29.42
C SER A 779 -14.47 -0.13 -28.85
N TYR A 780 -14.27 -0.02 -27.54
CA TYR A 780 -13.95 1.26 -26.90
C TYR A 780 -12.65 1.89 -27.42
N ILE A 781 -11.73 1.11 -28.00
CA ILE A 781 -10.56 1.69 -28.66
C ILE A 781 -10.93 2.23 -30.04
N GLU A 782 -11.74 1.50 -30.79
CA GLU A 782 -12.08 1.85 -32.17
C GLU A 782 -12.72 3.23 -32.28
N ASP A 783 -13.67 3.55 -31.38
CA ASP A 783 -14.50 4.76 -31.50
C ASP A 783 -14.31 5.78 -30.37
N ILE A 784 -13.73 5.36 -29.22
CA ILE A 784 -13.56 6.24 -28.05
C ILE A 784 -12.09 6.60 -27.84
N LEU A 785 -11.26 5.68 -27.32
CA LEU A 785 -9.89 6.01 -26.89
C LEU A 785 -8.91 6.14 -28.05
N GLY A 786 -9.04 5.34 -29.11
CA GLY A 786 -8.15 5.41 -30.27
C GLY A 786 -8.16 6.81 -30.90
N PRO A 787 -9.33 7.28 -31.40
CA PRO A 787 -9.44 8.58 -32.04
C PRO A 787 -9.17 9.78 -31.10
N GLU A 788 -9.66 9.73 -29.86
CA GLU A 788 -9.66 10.90 -28.97
C GLU A 788 -8.40 11.00 -28.08
N TYR A 789 -7.73 9.87 -27.80
CA TYR A 789 -6.57 9.83 -26.91
C TYR A 789 -5.32 9.33 -27.62
N PHE A 790 -5.32 8.11 -28.14
CA PHE A 790 -4.11 7.50 -28.70
C PHE A 790 -3.61 8.22 -29.95
N ASP A 791 -4.51 8.61 -30.84
CA ASP A 791 -4.16 9.38 -32.04
C ASP A 791 -3.73 10.82 -31.68
N CYS A 792 -3.93 11.26 -30.44
CA CYS A 792 -3.41 12.51 -29.88
C CYS A 792 -2.15 12.30 -29.02
N GLY A 793 -1.65 11.06 -28.91
CA GLY A 793 -0.47 10.70 -28.13
C GLY A 793 -0.72 10.45 -26.64
N PHE A 794 -1.95 10.67 -26.16
CA PHE A 794 -2.31 10.42 -24.77
C PHE A 794 -2.38 8.93 -24.48
N GLY A 795 -1.86 8.53 -23.34
CA GLY A 795 -1.97 7.16 -22.84
C GLY A 795 -1.48 7.04 -21.40
N PRO A 796 -1.56 5.84 -20.80
CA PRO A 796 -1.43 5.63 -19.36
C PRO A 796 -0.01 5.86 -18.86
N TYR A 797 0.30 7.08 -18.44
CA TYR A 797 1.55 7.44 -17.77
C TYR A 797 1.43 7.20 -16.27
N ARG A 798 2.35 6.42 -15.69
CA ARG A 798 2.33 6.10 -14.26
C ARG A 798 3.71 6.25 -13.63
N TRP A 799 3.72 6.45 -12.32
CA TRP A 799 4.94 6.49 -11.55
C TRP A 799 4.76 5.90 -10.15
N VAL A 800 5.88 5.54 -9.53
CA VAL A 800 5.98 4.95 -8.19
C VAL A 800 7.07 5.68 -7.40
N CYS A 801 6.70 6.20 -6.23
CA CYS A 801 7.62 6.77 -5.25
C CYS A 801 8.24 5.63 -4.42
N THR A 802 9.50 5.29 -4.69
CA THR A 802 10.13 4.12 -4.05
C THR A 802 10.44 4.31 -2.56
N SER A 803 10.30 5.53 -2.03
CA SER A 803 10.41 5.84 -0.60
C SER A 803 9.30 5.23 0.27
N GLY A 804 8.18 4.83 -0.33
CA GLY A 804 6.98 4.41 0.40
C GLY A 804 6.25 5.57 1.10
N ASP A 805 6.69 6.82 0.92
CA ASP A 805 6.11 8.01 1.57
C ASP A 805 4.92 8.56 0.78
N GLN A 806 3.78 8.66 1.45
CA GLN A 806 2.54 9.17 0.87
C GLN A 806 2.60 10.68 0.58
N GLU A 807 3.33 11.46 1.38
CA GLU A 807 3.46 12.90 1.16
C GLU A 807 4.31 13.18 -0.09
N GLU A 808 5.31 12.35 -0.39
CA GLU A 808 6.05 12.43 -1.65
C GLU A 808 5.14 12.12 -2.86
N LEU A 809 4.21 11.16 -2.73
CA LEU A 809 3.20 10.90 -3.77
C LEU A 809 2.32 12.14 -4.00
N PHE A 810 1.84 12.78 -2.93
CA PHE A 810 1.05 14.01 -3.07
C PHE A 810 1.86 15.16 -3.67
N TYR A 811 3.16 15.25 -3.38
CA TYR A 811 4.02 16.22 -4.01
C TYR A 811 4.18 15.94 -5.51
N THR A 812 4.31 14.68 -5.92
CA THR A 812 4.30 14.31 -7.34
C THR A 812 2.95 14.56 -8.03
N ASP A 813 1.83 14.41 -7.32
CA ASP A 813 0.50 14.81 -7.82
C ASP A 813 0.45 16.32 -8.11
N GLN A 814 1.03 17.16 -7.25
CA GLN A 814 1.13 18.60 -7.48
C GLN A 814 2.00 18.94 -8.70
N ILE A 815 3.14 18.25 -8.88
CA ILE A 815 3.99 18.40 -10.07
C ILE A 815 3.18 18.09 -11.33
N ALA A 816 2.51 16.93 -11.36
CA ALA A 816 1.74 16.49 -12.51
C ALA A 816 0.57 17.45 -12.82
N HIS A 817 -0.16 17.89 -11.81
CA HIS A 817 -1.23 18.87 -11.98
C HIS A 817 -0.69 20.20 -12.55
N LYS A 818 0.47 20.67 -12.07
CA LYS A 818 1.08 21.90 -12.56
C LYS A 818 1.53 21.79 -14.02
N VAL A 819 2.11 20.65 -14.40
CA VAL A 819 2.47 20.38 -15.81
C VAL A 819 1.24 20.43 -16.71
N LEU A 820 0.15 19.77 -16.31
CA LEU A 820 -1.10 19.78 -17.08
C LEU A 820 -1.73 21.17 -17.16
N GLU A 821 -1.69 21.96 -16.08
CA GLU A 821 -2.19 23.35 -16.07
C GLU A 821 -1.42 24.23 -17.07
N GLU A 822 -0.09 24.15 -17.06
CA GLU A 822 0.76 24.89 -18.00
C GLU A 822 0.58 24.41 -19.44
N GLN A 823 0.42 23.10 -19.64
CA GLN A 823 0.13 22.52 -20.94
C GLN A 823 -1.22 23.01 -21.48
N LEU A 824 -2.26 23.05 -20.65
CA LEU A 824 -3.59 23.54 -21.03
C LEU A 824 -3.52 24.96 -21.58
N ALA A 825 -2.76 25.84 -20.93
CA ALA A 825 -2.61 27.25 -21.30
C ALA A 825 -1.99 27.48 -22.70
N VAL A 826 -1.20 26.54 -23.22
CA VAL A 826 -0.53 26.66 -24.52
C VAL A 826 -1.01 25.67 -25.58
N SER A 827 -1.87 24.72 -25.18
CA SER A 827 -2.41 23.67 -26.06
C SER A 827 -3.59 24.16 -26.89
N GLU A 828 -3.83 23.49 -28.01
CA GLU A 828 -4.99 23.75 -28.88
C GLU A 828 -6.30 23.22 -28.27
N PRO A 829 -7.46 23.83 -28.57
CA PRO A 829 -8.75 23.46 -28.01
C PRO A 829 -9.12 21.98 -28.13
N GLU A 830 -8.63 21.27 -29.16
CA GLU A 830 -9.05 19.89 -29.41
C GLU A 830 -8.46 18.86 -28.43
N ILE A 831 -7.43 19.22 -27.65
CA ILE A 831 -6.88 18.36 -26.59
C ILE A 831 -7.20 18.86 -25.17
N HIS A 832 -7.91 19.98 -25.05
CA HIS A 832 -8.25 20.57 -23.74
C HIS A 832 -9.08 19.62 -22.88
N GLN A 833 -10.01 18.89 -23.48
CA GLN A 833 -10.87 17.94 -22.75
C GLN A 833 -10.03 16.84 -22.09
N GLN A 834 -9.05 16.29 -22.80
CA GLN A 834 -8.15 15.25 -22.34
C GLN A 834 -7.33 15.78 -21.15
N ILE A 835 -6.75 16.97 -21.28
CA ILE A 835 -5.95 17.60 -20.21
C ILE A 835 -6.81 17.87 -18.97
N ILE A 836 -7.97 18.53 -19.12
CA ILE A 836 -8.87 18.89 -18.02
C ILE A 836 -9.35 17.63 -17.27
N SER A 837 -9.70 16.57 -17.99
CA SER A 837 -10.14 15.31 -17.37
C SER A 837 -9.05 14.69 -16.49
N ASN A 838 -7.79 14.74 -16.95
CA ASN A 838 -6.64 14.24 -16.20
C ASN A 838 -6.26 15.13 -15.01
N MET A 839 -6.44 16.46 -15.12
CA MET A 839 -6.27 17.37 -13.99
C MET A 839 -7.29 17.10 -12.88
N LEU A 840 -8.56 16.90 -13.24
CA LEU A 840 -9.62 16.53 -12.30
C LEU A 840 -9.32 15.20 -11.60
N TRP A 841 -8.90 14.21 -12.38
CA TRP A 841 -8.47 12.91 -11.85
C TRP A 841 -7.37 13.04 -10.79
N ILE A 842 -6.28 13.75 -11.11
CA ILE A 842 -5.15 13.93 -10.18
C ILE A 842 -5.58 14.68 -8.92
N LYS A 843 -6.40 15.73 -9.06
CA LYS A 843 -6.93 16.50 -7.94
C LYS A 843 -7.75 15.64 -6.97
N ASP A 844 -8.57 14.73 -7.50
CA ASP A 844 -9.47 13.92 -6.70
C ASP A 844 -8.86 12.57 -6.26
N ALA A 845 -7.66 12.22 -6.72
CA ALA A 845 -7.03 10.93 -6.41
C ALA A 845 -6.81 10.71 -4.90
N LYS A 846 -6.42 11.76 -4.16
CA LYS A 846 -6.28 11.72 -2.69
C LYS A 846 -7.63 11.45 -2.00
N LYS A 847 -8.69 12.13 -2.43
CA LYS A 847 -10.05 11.97 -1.89
C LYS A 847 -10.59 10.56 -2.10
N ASN A 848 -10.27 9.94 -3.24
CA ASN A 848 -10.77 8.61 -3.60
C ASN A 848 -9.93 7.44 -3.05
N LYS A 849 -8.84 7.71 -2.30
CA LYS A 849 -7.98 6.68 -1.68
C LYS A 849 -7.50 5.60 -2.68
N MET A 850 -6.94 6.03 -3.80
CA MET A 850 -6.66 5.15 -4.96
C MET A 850 -5.43 4.25 -4.81
N THR A 851 -4.60 4.47 -3.79
CA THR A 851 -3.31 3.78 -3.63
C THR A 851 -3.47 2.41 -2.97
N VAL A 852 -2.84 1.39 -3.54
CA VAL A 852 -2.75 0.03 -2.98
C VAL A 852 -1.32 -0.50 -3.22
N GLY A 853 -0.68 -1.03 -2.18
CA GLY A 853 0.73 -1.43 -2.22
C GLY A 853 1.66 -0.20 -2.21
N SER A 854 2.57 -0.14 -3.17
CA SER A 854 3.50 1.00 -3.35
C SER A 854 2.78 2.34 -3.56
N GLN A 855 3.46 3.42 -3.17
CA GLN A 855 2.97 4.79 -3.38
C GLN A 855 3.06 5.14 -4.86
N ALA A 856 1.97 4.87 -5.59
CA ALA A 856 1.91 4.99 -7.04
C ALA A 856 0.74 5.85 -7.52
N ARG A 857 0.91 6.47 -8.69
CA ARG A 857 -0.13 7.23 -9.39
C ARG A 857 -0.12 6.95 -10.89
N ILE A 858 -1.27 7.15 -11.52
CA ILE A 858 -1.46 7.13 -12.97
C ILE A 858 -2.18 8.39 -13.43
N LEU A 859 -1.98 8.79 -14.68
CA LEU A 859 -2.84 9.68 -15.47
C LEU A 859 -2.65 9.35 -16.96
N TYR A 860 -3.45 9.94 -17.84
CA TYR A 860 -3.20 9.93 -19.29
C TYR A 860 -2.49 11.22 -19.68
N SER A 861 -1.36 11.09 -20.38
CA SER A 861 -0.58 12.23 -20.86
C SER A 861 0.05 11.95 -22.21
N ASP A 862 0.22 12.99 -22.99
CA ASP A 862 0.87 12.98 -24.31
C ASP A 862 2.39 13.12 -24.19
N THR A 863 3.08 13.22 -25.33
CA THR A 863 4.54 13.32 -25.40
C THR A 863 5.12 14.38 -24.47
N ASP A 864 4.56 15.60 -24.51
CA ASP A 864 5.09 16.74 -23.79
C ASP A 864 4.83 16.63 -22.29
N GLY A 865 3.60 16.26 -21.91
CA GLY A 865 3.24 16.12 -20.51
C GLY A 865 4.00 14.98 -19.83
N ARG A 866 4.25 13.85 -20.51
CA ARG A 866 5.07 12.75 -20.00
C ARG A 866 6.51 13.21 -19.73
N ILE A 867 7.12 13.88 -20.70
CA ILE A 867 8.50 14.36 -20.60
C ILE A 867 8.63 15.38 -19.45
N GLU A 868 7.76 16.38 -19.40
CA GLU A 868 7.86 17.44 -18.40
C GLU A 868 7.55 16.94 -16.99
N CYS A 869 6.63 16.00 -16.81
CA CYS A 869 6.44 15.32 -15.53
C CYS A 869 7.73 14.60 -15.09
N ALA A 870 8.31 13.76 -15.95
CA ALA A 870 9.53 13.02 -15.64
C ALA A 870 10.70 13.95 -15.28
N VAL A 871 10.90 15.00 -16.05
CA VAL A 871 11.95 16.01 -15.83
C VAL A 871 11.78 16.68 -14.47
N ARG A 872 10.58 17.18 -14.15
CA ARG A 872 10.33 17.89 -12.89
C ARG A 872 10.42 16.98 -11.68
N MET A 873 9.95 15.75 -11.78
CA MET A 873 10.13 14.73 -10.73
C MET A 873 11.61 14.41 -10.51
N ASN A 874 12.39 14.24 -11.58
CA ASN A 874 13.83 14.01 -11.48
C ASN A 874 14.55 15.20 -10.82
N ARG A 875 14.18 16.44 -11.18
CA ARG A 875 14.73 17.64 -10.52
C ARG A 875 14.34 17.74 -9.06
N ALA A 876 13.12 17.38 -8.68
CA ALA A 876 12.70 17.33 -7.28
C ALA A 876 13.55 16.35 -6.45
N ILE A 877 13.97 15.23 -7.05
CA ILE A 877 14.92 14.30 -6.42
C ILE A 877 16.31 14.95 -6.29
N LYS A 878 16.82 15.60 -7.35
CA LYS A 878 18.11 16.33 -7.34
C LYS A 878 18.15 17.43 -6.27
N GLU A 879 17.02 18.09 -6.03
CA GLU A 879 16.84 19.16 -5.03
C GLU A 879 16.61 18.63 -3.61
N GLY A 880 16.50 17.31 -3.40
CA GLY A 880 16.26 16.71 -2.09
C GLY A 880 14.82 16.86 -1.57
N LYS A 881 13.87 17.29 -2.41
CA LYS A 881 12.44 17.37 -2.06
C LYS A 881 11.73 16.01 -2.10
N ILE A 882 12.32 15.06 -2.82
CA ILE A 882 11.93 13.65 -2.87
C ILE A 882 13.18 12.86 -2.53
N ARG A 883 13.12 12.03 -1.47
CA ARG A 883 14.30 11.42 -0.83
C ARG A 883 14.80 10.17 -1.54
N ALA A 884 13.94 9.51 -2.33
CA ALA A 884 14.25 8.26 -3.04
C ALA A 884 13.97 8.37 -4.54
N PRO A 885 14.55 7.48 -5.37
CA PRO A 885 14.23 7.43 -6.80
C PRO A 885 12.74 7.23 -7.08
N ILE A 886 12.30 7.73 -8.24
CA ILE A 886 10.96 7.47 -8.77
C ILE A 886 11.08 6.53 -9.95
N VAL A 887 10.23 5.51 -10.00
CA VAL A 887 10.09 4.66 -11.19
C VAL A 887 8.93 5.22 -12.01
N ILE A 888 9.18 5.59 -13.27
CA ILE A 888 8.12 5.89 -14.23
C ILE A 888 7.92 4.70 -15.18
N GLY A 889 6.72 4.56 -15.70
CA GLY A 889 6.40 3.56 -16.72
C GLY A 889 4.96 3.72 -17.20
N ARG A 890 4.38 2.63 -17.71
CA ARG A 890 3.01 2.61 -18.24
C ARG A 890 2.43 1.21 -18.29
N ASP A 891 1.13 1.15 -18.60
CA ASP A 891 0.56 -0.09 -19.13
C ASP A 891 1.10 -0.39 -20.53
N HIS A 892 0.94 -1.63 -21.01
CA HIS A 892 1.20 -1.91 -22.43
C HIS A 892 0.04 -1.39 -23.30
N HIS A 893 -1.13 -1.15 -22.70
CA HIS A 893 -2.28 -0.46 -23.29
C HIS A 893 -1.97 1.02 -23.60
N ASP A 894 -1.21 1.27 -24.65
CA ASP A 894 -0.73 2.61 -25.01
C ASP A 894 -0.67 2.81 -26.53
N VAL A 895 -0.46 4.06 -26.94
CA VAL A 895 -0.39 4.53 -28.33
C VAL A 895 0.54 3.69 -29.21
N SER A 896 1.71 3.28 -28.69
CA SER A 896 2.75 2.57 -29.45
C SER A 896 3.04 1.16 -28.94
N GLY A 897 2.68 0.88 -27.69
CA GLY A 897 3.15 -0.32 -26.99
C GLY A 897 2.55 -1.62 -27.49
N THR A 898 1.39 -1.60 -28.16
CA THR A 898 0.63 -2.83 -28.44
C THR A 898 0.05 -2.86 -29.85
N ASP A 899 0.25 -3.99 -30.51
CA ASP A 899 -0.55 -4.39 -31.66
C ASP A 899 -1.57 -5.46 -31.23
N ALA A 900 -2.86 -5.11 -31.32
CA ALA A 900 -3.98 -5.94 -30.92
C ALA A 900 -5.23 -5.58 -31.75
N PRO A 901 -5.54 -6.31 -32.84
CA PRO A 901 -6.60 -5.93 -33.78
C PRO A 901 -8.00 -5.92 -33.16
N LEU A 902 -8.20 -6.63 -32.06
CA LEU A 902 -9.46 -6.65 -31.31
C LEU A 902 -9.56 -5.52 -30.26
N ARG A 903 -8.51 -4.70 -30.10
CA ARG A 903 -8.42 -3.68 -29.07
C ARG A 903 -7.50 -2.52 -29.49
N GLU A 904 -6.26 -2.43 -29.04
CA GLU A 904 -5.39 -1.25 -29.21
C GLU A 904 -5.21 -0.75 -30.65
N THR A 905 -5.31 -1.65 -31.63
CA THR A 905 -5.16 -1.34 -33.06
C THR A 905 -6.44 -1.56 -33.84
N SER A 906 -7.61 -1.60 -33.18
CA SER A 906 -8.90 -1.73 -33.87
C SER A 906 -9.29 -0.47 -34.66
N ASN A 907 -8.72 0.71 -34.36
CA ASN A 907 -8.88 1.94 -35.16
C ASN A 907 -7.81 2.10 -36.27
N ILE A 908 -7.18 1.01 -36.71
CA ILE A 908 -6.20 1.00 -37.81
C ILE A 908 -6.86 0.45 -39.06
N TYR A 909 -7.08 1.31 -40.05
CA TYR A 909 -7.95 1.03 -41.20
C TYR A 909 -7.22 0.64 -42.50
N ASP A 910 -5.89 0.77 -42.55
CA ASP A 910 -5.08 0.44 -43.74
C ASP A 910 -4.81 -1.08 -43.92
N GLY A 911 -5.46 -1.91 -43.10
CA GLY A 911 -5.25 -3.36 -43.05
C GLY A 911 -4.04 -3.80 -42.22
N SER A 912 -3.23 -2.88 -41.69
CA SER A 912 -2.05 -3.20 -40.87
C SER A 912 -2.36 -3.54 -39.42
N SER A 913 -3.63 -3.58 -39.00
CA SER A 913 -4.03 -3.91 -37.62
C SER A 913 -3.60 -5.32 -37.18
N LEU A 914 -3.36 -6.22 -38.14
CA LEU A 914 -2.92 -7.61 -37.93
C LEU A 914 -1.40 -7.77 -37.79
N THR A 915 -0.61 -6.74 -38.11
CA THR A 915 0.86 -6.82 -37.98
C THR A 915 1.30 -6.54 -36.54
N ALA A 916 2.55 -6.89 -36.20
CA ALA A 916 3.12 -6.69 -34.86
C ALA A 916 4.37 -5.78 -34.86
N ASP A 917 4.64 -5.12 -35.99
CA ASP A 917 5.87 -4.35 -36.19
C ASP A 917 5.96 -3.17 -35.22
N MET A 918 4.85 -2.50 -34.90
CA MET A 918 4.86 -1.31 -34.06
C MET A 918 5.29 -1.64 -32.63
N ALA A 919 4.73 -2.70 -32.04
CA ALA A 919 5.09 -3.16 -30.71
C ALA A 919 6.56 -3.61 -30.62
N ILE A 920 7.06 -4.32 -31.64
CA ILE A 920 8.46 -4.77 -31.72
C ILE A 920 9.40 -3.58 -31.90
N GLN A 921 9.07 -2.63 -32.79
CA GLN A 921 9.87 -1.42 -32.96
C GLN A 921 9.89 -0.59 -31.68
N ASN A 922 8.77 -0.51 -30.95
CA ASN A 922 8.69 0.26 -29.71
C ASN A 922 9.71 -0.22 -28.69
N VAL A 923 9.65 -1.51 -28.33
CA VAL A 923 10.52 -2.10 -27.29
C VAL A 923 12.01 -2.01 -27.66
N ILE A 924 12.35 -2.18 -28.95
CA ILE A 924 13.72 -2.02 -29.44
C ILE A 924 14.16 -0.56 -29.31
N GLY A 925 13.33 0.37 -29.76
CA GLY A 925 13.68 1.79 -29.73
C GLY A 925 13.72 2.37 -28.32
N ASP A 926 12.90 1.88 -27.39
CA ASP A 926 12.94 2.19 -25.96
C ASP A 926 14.27 1.73 -25.34
N ALA A 927 14.69 0.50 -25.68
CA ALA A 927 15.95 -0.07 -25.21
C ALA A 927 17.17 0.75 -25.68
N MET A 928 17.12 1.28 -26.90
CA MET A 928 18.18 2.11 -27.46
C MET A 928 18.21 3.54 -26.91
N ARG A 929 17.18 3.98 -26.16
CA ARG A 929 17.00 5.38 -25.75
C ARG A 929 16.98 5.62 -24.25
N GLY A 930 17.28 4.59 -23.44
CA GLY A 930 17.55 4.79 -22.02
C GLY A 930 16.50 4.29 -21.05
N ALA A 931 15.57 3.43 -21.47
CA ALA A 931 14.72 2.71 -20.52
C ALA A 931 15.58 1.91 -19.52
N THR A 932 15.19 1.88 -18.23
CA THR A 932 15.91 1.07 -17.24
C THR A 932 15.64 -0.41 -17.45
N TRP A 933 14.42 -0.79 -17.82
CA TRP A 933 14.11 -2.10 -18.38
C TRP A 933 13.03 -2.00 -19.45
N VAL A 934 13.03 -2.99 -20.33
CA VAL A 934 12.04 -3.12 -21.41
C VAL A 934 11.43 -4.52 -21.39
N SER A 935 10.21 -4.63 -21.91
CA SER A 935 9.47 -5.89 -21.94
C SER A 935 8.66 -6.06 -23.23
N ILE A 936 8.59 -7.30 -23.73
CA ILE A 936 7.73 -7.69 -24.86
C ILE A 936 6.96 -8.97 -24.53
N HIS A 937 5.63 -8.90 -24.60
CA HIS A 937 4.74 -9.98 -24.17
C HIS A 937 3.82 -10.45 -25.30
N ASN A 938 3.33 -11.68 -25.18
CA ASN A 938 2.32 -12.28 -26.05
C ASN A 938 0.94 -12.25 -25.37
N GLY A 939 -0.05 -11.68 -26.05
CA GLY A 939 -1.46 -11.85 -25.75
C GLY A 939 -1.98 -11.03 -24.57
N GLY A 940 -1.26 -10.01 -24.11
CA GLY A 940 -1.72 -9.12 -23.05
C GLY A 940 -3.07 -8.49 -23.39
N GLY A 941 -4.01 -8.55 -22.45
CA GLY A 941 -5.35 -7.97 -22.63
C GLY A 941 -6.34 -8.87 -23.36
N THR A 942 -6.18 -9.06 -24.67
CA THR A 942 -7.14 -9.79 -25.52
C THR A 942 -7.05 -11.32 -25.40
N GLY A 943 -5.93 -11.84 -24.89
CA GLY A 943 -5.67 -13.26 -24.67
C GLY A 943 -4.49 -13.79 -25.51
N TRP A 944 -3.97 -14.95 -25.12
CA TRP A 944 -2.80 -15.60 -25.75
C TRP A 944 -2.94 -15.71 -27.27
N GLY A 945 -1.89 -15.31 -28.01
CA GLY A 945 -1.84 -15.35 -29.47
C GLY A 945 -2.64 -14.27 -30.20
N LYS A 946 -3.32 -13.37 -29.47
CA LYS A 946 -4.21 -12.33 -30.05
C LYS A 946 -3.65 -10.91 -29.98
N ALA A 947 -2.45 -10.73 -29.40
CA ALA A 947 -1.78 -9.44 -29.28
C ALA A 947 -0.27 -9.61 -29.15
N THR A 948 0.49 -8.59 -29.53
CA THR A 948 1.90 -8.41 -29.16
C THR A 948 2.03 -7.08 -28.46
N ASN A 949 2.50 -7.09 -27.21
CA ASN A 949 2.39 -5.93 -26.33
C ASN A 949 3.67 -5.70 -25.51
N GLY A 950 4.25 -4.51 -25.61
CA GLY A 950 5.47 -4.10 -24.95
C GLY A 950 5.30 -2.90 -24.01
N GLY A 951 6.22 -2.80 -23.06
CA GLY A 951 6.26 -1.75 -22.06
C GLY A 951 7.65 -1.59 -21.46
N PHE A 952 7.78 -0.60 -20.57
CA PHE A 952 9.04 -0.21 -19.98
C PHE A 952 8.87 0.20 -18.52
N GLY A 953 9.99 0.21 -17.82
CA GLY A 953 10.16 1.02 -16.60
C GLY A 953 11.47 1.80 -16.66
N MET A 954 11.47 2.99 -16.07
CA MET A 954 12.61 3.89 -16.09
C MET A 954 12.77 4.58 -14.74
N VAL A 955 13.99 4.55 -14.22
CA VAL A 955 14.33 5.12 -12.91
C VAL A 955 14.79 6.56 -13.07
N LEU A 956 14.09 7.46 -12.39
CA LEU A 956 14.49 8.84 -12.14
C LEU A 956 15.22 8.88 -10.81
N ASP A 957 16.49 9.29 -10.81
CA ASP A 957 17.35 9.22 -9.63
C ASP A 957 18.02 10.56 -9.28
N GLY A 958 17.57 11.64 -9.92
CA GLY A 958 18.11 13.00 -9.76
C GLY A 958 19.27 13.33 -10.70
N SER A 959 19.80 12.35 -11.44
CA SER A 959 20.93 12.58 -12.34
C SER A 959 20.53 13.29 -13.65
N GLU A 960 21.49 13.98 -14.25
CA GLU A 960 21.32 14.58 -15.58
C GLU A 960 21.19 13.51 -16.67
N GLU A 961 21.84 12.36 -16.48
CA GLU A 961 21.70 11.20 -17.36
C GLU A 961 20.26 10.66 -17.36
N ALA A 962 19.63 10.53 -16.19
CA ALA A 962 18.21 10.14 -16.10
C ALA A 962 17.28 11.16 -16.80
N GLU A 963 17.55 12.47 -16.67
CA GLU A 963 16.78 13.50 -17.39
C GLU A 963 16.92 13.35 -18.92
N GLN A 964 18.14 13.14 -19.42
CA GLN A 964 18.40 12.97 -20.85
C GLN A 964 17.73 11.70 -21.40
N ARG A 965 17.84 10.58 -20.69
CA ARG A 965 17.17 9.31 -21.03
C ARG A 965 15.65 9.50 -21.08
N ALA A 966 15.08 10.17 -20.09
CA ALA A 966 13.64 10.44 -20.04
C ALA A 966 13.15 11.20 -21.28
N ARG A 967 13.86 12.26 -21.68
CA ARG A 967 13.50 13.06 -22.86
C ARG A 967 13.54 12.24 -24.16
N GLN A 968 14.58 11.44 -24.35
CA GLN A 968 14.76 10.66 -25.58
C GLN A 968 13.78 9.48 -25.66
N MET A 969 13.66 8.74 -24.56
CA MET A 969 12.85 7.53 -24.47
C MET A 969 11.36 7.85 -24.58
N LEU A 970 10.84 8.77 -23.77
CA LEU A 970 9.42 9.11 -23.77
C LEU A 970 8.98 9.77 -25.08
N PHE A 971 9.88 10.49 -25.75
CA PHE A 971 9.60 11.01 -27.09
C PHE A 971 9.36 9.88 -28.10
N TRP A 972 10.24 8.86 -28.11
CA TRP A 972 10.09 7.70 -28.99
C TRP A 972 8.87 6.85 -28.63
N ASP A 973 8.70 6.53 -27.35
CA ASP A 973 7.63 5.67 -26.83
C ASP A 973 6.23 6.17 -27.22
N VAL A 974 6.06 7.48 -27.44
CA VAL A 974 4.81 8.07 -27.94
C VAL A 974 4.81 8.27 -29.46
N SER A 975 5.87 8.86 -30.01
CA SER A 975 5.90 9.27 -31.43
C SER A 975 5.96 8.10 -32.42
N ASN A 976 6.45 6.93 -32.01
CA ASN A 976 6.42 5.70 -32.80
C ASN A 976 4.98 5.33 -33.20
N GLY A 977 4.10 5.18 -32.21
CA GLY A 977 2.70 4.82 -32.42
C GLY A 977 1.92 5.91 -33.14
N LEU A 978 2.19 7.19 -32.86
CA LEU A 978 1.62 8.30 -33.63
C LEU A 978 1.98 8.22 -35.12
N THR A 979 3.24 7.90 -35.44
CA THR A 979 3.69 7.75 -36.83
C THR A 979 3.01 6.56 -37.51
N ARG A 980 2.89 5.41 -36.82
CA ARG A 980 2.13 4.25 -37.34
C ARG A 980 0.67 4.62 -37.57
N ARG A 981 0.00 5.23 -36.59
CA ARG A 981 -1.41 5.62 -36.66
C ARG A 981 -1.66 6.64 -37.78
N ALA A 982 -0.75 7.59 -37.97
CA ALA A 982 -0.77 8.53 -39.07
C ALA A 982 -0.60 7.83 -40.42
N ARG A 983 0.31 6.85 -40.52
CA ARG A 983 0.47 6.00 -41.72
C ARG A 983 -0.83 5.30 -42.10
N ALA A 984 -1.58 4.84 -41.10
CA ALA A 984 -2.87 4.17 -41.29
C ALA A 984 -4.04 5.12 -41.63
N GLY A 985 -3.77 6.43 -41.79
CA GLY A 985 -4.76 7.42 -42.19
C GLY A 985 -5.53 8.10 -41.04
N ASN A 986 -5.13 7.90 -39.78
CA ASN A 986 -5.82 8.54 -38.66
C ASN A 986 -5.56 10.06 -38.62
N ALA A 987 -6.63 10.85 -38.77
CA ALA A 987 -6.55 12.31 -38.90
C ALA A 987 -5.91 13.00 -37.70
N ASN A 988 -6.29 12.59 -36.49
CA ASN A 988 -5.70 13.15 -35.26
C ASN A 988 -4.21 12.80 -35.15
N ALA A 989 -3.80 11.58 -35.52
CA ALA A 989 -2.40 11.16 -35.49
C ALA A 989 -1.55 11.97 -36.49
N MET A 990 -2.02 12.15 -37.72
CA MET A 990 -1.34 12.99 -38.72
C MET A 990 -1.15 14.44 -38.23
N ARG A 991 -2.20 15.01 -37.62
CA ARG A 991 -2.15 16.37 -37.06
C ARG A 991 -1.15 16.46 -35.91
N THR A 992 -1.18 15.51 -34.98
CA THR A 992 -0.31 15.47 -33.81
C THR A 992 1.16 15.28 -34.20
N ILE A 993 1.45 14.32 -35.08
CA ILE A 993 2.82 14.03 -35.50
C ILE A 993 3.43 15.17 -36.31
N THR A 994 2.64 15.86 -37.15
CA THR A 994 3.08 17.07 -37.87
C THR A 994 3.49 18.18 -36.89
N LYS A 995 2.75 18.36 -35.79
CA LYS A 995 3.09 19.36 -34.77
C LYS A 995 4.37 18.99 -34.02
N LEU A 996 4.51 17.73 -33.60
CA LEU A 996 5.73 17.24 -32.95
C LEU A 996 6.94 17.39 -33.86
N GLN A 997 6.80 17.07 -35.15
CA GLN A 997 7.85 17.28 -36.14
C GLN A 997 8.31 18.74 -36.21
N LYS A 998 7.38 19.70 -36.21
CA LYS A 998 7.74 21.14 -36.21
C LYS A 998 8.43 21.56 -34.91
N LYS A 999 7.95 21.08 -33.76
CA LYS A 999 8.46 21.46 -32.44
C LYS A 999 9.87 20.92 -32.17
N TYR A 1000 10.14 19.67 -32.55
CA TYR A 1000 11.40 18.97 -32.27
C TYR A 1000 12.39 19.00 -33.44
N ARG A 1001 12.17 19.86 -34.44
CA ARG A 1001 13.12 20.07 -35.54
C ARG A 1001 14.28 20.94 -35.05
N ILE A 1002 15.41 20.31 -34.76
CA ILE A 1002 16.60 21.01 -34.26
C ILE A 1002 17.37 21.67 -35.41
N ASN A 1003 17.57 20.99 -36.56
CA ASN A 1003 18.17 21.48 -37.83
C ASN A 1003 17.79 20.55 -39.02
N GLU A 1004 18.10 20.90 -40.28
CA GLU A 1004 17.81 20.04 -41.46
C GLU A 1004 18.54 18.69 -41.47
N ASN A 1005 19.70 18.57 -40.82
CA ASN A 1005 20.51 17.35 -40.83
C ASN A 1005 20.35 16.47 -39.58
N ASP A 1006 19.90 17.02 -38.45
CA ASP A 1006 19.81 16.34 -37.14
C ASP A 1006 18.37 16.29 -36.60
N GLY A 1007 17.39 16.66 -37.43
CA GLY A 1007 15.97 16.75 -37.06
C GLY A 1007 15.20 15.43 -37.10
N TYR A 1008 14.01 15.43 -36.49
CA TYR A 1008 13.05 14.34 -36.56
C TYR A 1008 12.25 14.40 -37.89
N PHE A 1009 12.25 13.32 -38.67
CA PHE A 1009 11.60 13.24 -39.99
C PHE A 1009 10.68 12.03 -40.13
N PRO A 1010 9.51 12.02 -39.47
CA PRO A 1010 8.50 11.00 -39.71
C PRO A 1010 7.98 11.13 -41.15
N PHE A 1011 7.80 10.00 -41.83
CA PHE A 1011 7.04 9.98 -43.08
C PHE A 1011 5.56 10.10 -42.76
N ILE A 1012 4.95 11.22 -43.17
CA ILE A 1012 3.53 11.49 -42.98
C ILE A 1012 2.89 11.37 -44.37
N PRO A 1013 2.04 10.36 -44.62
CA PRO A 1013 1.38 10.23 -45.91
C PRO A 1013 0.49 11.44 -46.19
N GLN A 1014 0.36 11.80 -47.47
CA GLN A 1014 -0.72 12.67 -47.94
C GLN A 1014 -1.90 11.77 -48.29
N LEU A 1015 -3.07 12.07 -47.71
CA LEU A 1015 -4.34 11.41 -48.04
C LEU A 1015 -5.09 12.19 -49.11
#